data_AF-A0A1Q4YQP0-F1
#
_entry.id   AF-A0A1Q4YQP0-F1
#
_cell.length_a   1.000
_cell.length_b   1.000
_cell.length_c   1.000
_cell.angle_alpha   90.00
_cell.angle_beta   90.00
_cell.angle_gamma   90.00
#
_symmetry.space_group_name_H-M   'P 1'
#
loop_
_entity.id
_entity.type
_entity.pdbx_description
1 polymer ?
#
loop_
_entity_poly.entity_id
_entity_poly.type
_entity_poly.pdbx_seq_one_letter_code
_entity_poly.pdbx_strand_id
1 'polypeptide(L)'
;MITALAVTALIGTITTATTAGAAPDERHHRPETVRISDPDATPQTRSLFSYLREQQGKGVLFGHQQTTEFGVTWDEFTETDGIRSDVAAGVGDHPAVFGWDTGHLGYGSSPGDPSPEENFQATVKLIETAHNEIGGIHTLASHMDNFVTGGSFYDTNGDVVTRILPGGDHHARFNAYLDRVARLAHEVDDRDGNPIPMIYRPFHENSGSWFWWGAAHASPAKYVELFRYTVEYLRDVKDVHNFLYAYSPGGGYGGVDDVYMRTYPGDNYIDVFGIDSYDGSNGSRQWLDGIVADLGMIARIAEEKGKVSAFTEYGVSGALKPNGQNGNLNWFTTMFDAIKADPWANRSAFMLTWVNFGTEQFFLPYPATATEPEHELLPDLRRLHADPFAVFSSELDLRNVYGRKVRAQAQEPFLHVVSPPDGERITTPTTTVRVRLLDARHAVVHYTVGDDPTRFPLRLDRGTGYYTGTWDIGAENLTNKVTRLKVTAVTARGTLSTTNRVILGAKPPLAPGVVDDFEGHVDDTALNAEYSPYGTNRISLAAENGGQALKLDYDFGFQTYTGVGKRISGDWSAYTGLSLWLRPDGSNHKLVLQLNAGGVAYEAYPSLAGTSAGVVTIPFADWRPAPWDTANAHRRITPEDLKNLSQFNIFINQVEHNPVLTGTIHLDDIRAT
;
A
#
# COMPACT_ATOMS: atom_id res chain seq x y z
N MET A 1 58.55 74.65 -36.99
CA MET A 1 57.15 74.59 -37.43
C MET A 1 56.85 73.15 -37.85
N ILE A 2 55.84 72.56 -37.19
CA ILE A 2 55.02 71.38 -37.54
C ILE A 2 55.76 70.07 -37.92
N THR A 3 55.72 69.13 -36.99
CA THR A 3 56.05 67.70 -37.14
C THR A 3 54.78 66.91 -37.50
N ALA A 4 54.86 66.01 -38.48
CA ALA A 4 53.82 65.01 -38.75
C ALA A 4 54.45 63.62 -38.91
N LEU A 5 53.93 62.66 -38.13
CA LEU A 5 54.36 61.26 -38.09
C LEU A 5 53.44 60.42 -38.99
N ALA A 6 54.01 59.56 -39.82
CA ALA A 6 53.29 58.54 -40.59
C ALA A 6 53.53 57.16 -39.96
N VAL A 7 52.46 56.39 -39.73
CA VAL A 7 52.51 55.00 -39.25
C VAL A 7 51.83 54.11 -40.27
N THR A 8 52.56 53.10 -40.74
CA THR A 8 52.18 52.15 -41.79
C THR A 8 51.52 50.92 -41.16
N ALA A 9 50.38 50.49 -41.74
CA ALA A 9 49.65 49.30 -41.35
C ALA A 9 50.21 48.03 -42.04
N LEU A 10 50.27 46.91 -41.32
CA LEU A 10 50.56 45.60 -41.89
C LEU A 10 49.48 44.58 -41.46
N ILE A 11 48.94 43.88 -42.45
CA ILE A 11 47.87 42.89 -42.36
C ILE A 11 48.47 41.53 -41.95
N GLY A 12 47.94 40.91 -40.89
CA GLY A 12 48.33 39.58 -40.40
C GLY A 12 47.32 38.51 -40.79
N THR A 13 47.82 37.43 -41.41
CA THR A 13 47.11 36.24 -41.90
C THR A 13 46.65 35.30 -40.78
N ILE A 14 45.48 34.70 -40.97
CA ILE A 14 44.86 33.68 -40.11
C ILE A 14 45.47 32.30 -40.42
N THR A 15 45.97 31.60 -39.41
CA THR A 15 46.25 30.15 -39.45
C THR A 15 45.58 29.49 -38.24
N THR A 16 44.74 28.51 -38.53
CA THR A 16 43.96 27.68 -37.60
C THR A 16 44.87 26.75 -36.80
N ALA A 17 44.87 26.88 -35.47
CA ALA A 17 45.55 25.95 -34.56
C ALA A 17 44.60 24.80 -34.20
N THR A 18 45.04 23.58 -34.47
CA THR A 18 44.45 22.32 -34.05
C THR A 18 44.57 22.16 -32.54
N THR A 19 43.45 22.14 -31.81
CA THR A 19 43.42 21.74 -30.41
C THR A 19 43.51 20.23 -30.32
N ALA A 20 44.65 19.73 -29.84
CA ALA A 20 44.84 18.33 -29.47
C ALA A 20 43.76 17.91 -28.45
N GLY A 21 43.11 16.78 -28.71
CA GLY A 21 42.10 16.20 -27.85
C GLY A 21 42.67 15.88 -26.47
N ALA A 22 42.03 16.40 -25.42
CA ALA A 22 42.23 15.92 -24.08
C ALA A 22 41.69 14.48 -24.00
N ALA A 23 42.54 13.54 -23.61
CA ALA A 23 42.10 12.21 -23.21
C ALA A 23 41.10 12.34 -22.05
N PRO A 24 40.07 11.47 -21.96
CA PRO A 24 39.14 11.51 -20.85
C PRO A 24 39.89 11.21 -19.55
N ASP A 25 39.75 12.14 -18.62
CA ASP A 25 40.24 12.07 -17.24
C ASP A 25 39.52 10.89 -16.54
N GLU A 26 40.19 9.75 -16.40
CA GLU A 26 39.80 8.66 -15.51
C GLU A 26 39.84 9.16 -14.06
N ARG A 27 38.89 10.01 -13.69
CA ARG A 27 38.61 10.27 -12.28
C ARG A 27 38.08 8.97 -11.72
N HIS A 28 38.77 8.42 -10.74
CA HIS A 28 38.22 7.42 -9.81
C HIS A 28 36.89 7.95 -9.24
N HIS A 29 35.77 7.67 -9.91
CA HIS A 29 34.46 8.01 -9.42
C HIS A 29 34.24 7.20 -8.14
N ARG A 30 34.10 7.90 -7.01
CA ARG A 30 33.68 7.27 -5.77
C ARG A 30 32.33 6.57 -6.04
N PRO A 31 32.17 5.31 -5.58
CA PRO A 31 30.88 4.61 -5.70
C PRO A 31 29.75 5.47 -5.15
N GLU A 32 28.61 5.50 -5.85
CA GLU A 32 27.39 6.12 -5.35
C GLU A 32 27.03 5.52 -3.98
N THR A 33 26.53 6.34 -3.07
CA THR A 33 26.03 5.87 -1.77
C THR A 33 24.51 6.02 -1.73
N VAL A 34 23.80 4.93 -1.43
CA VAL A 34 22.34 4.87 -1.37
C VAL A 34 21.85 4.56 0.03
N ARG A 35 20.67 5.07 0.39
CA ARG A 35 20.00 4.76 1.66
C ARG A 35 18.88 3.75 1.42
N ILE A 36 19.17 2.48 1.67
CA ILE A 36 18.23 1.38 1.51
C ILE A 36 17.87 0.73 2.85
N SER A 37 16.75 0.01 2.87
CA SER A 37 16.21 -0.70 4.03
C SER A 37 17.12 -1.81 4.53
N ASP A 38 17.94 -2.40 3.66
CA ASP A 38 18.95 -3.40 4.01
C ASP A 38 20.37 -2.87 3.71
N PRO A 39 21.14 -2.44 4.73
CA PRO A 39 22.50 -1.95 4.52
C PRO A 39 23.48 -3.05 4.05
N ASP A 40 23.12 -4.33 4.20
CA ASP A 40 23.93 -5.48 3.80
C ASP A 40 23.47 -6.10 2.47
N ALA A 41 22.48 -5.50 1.79
CA ALA A 41 21.91 -5.98 0.54
C ALA A 41 22.98 -6.31 -0.52
N THR A 42 22.76 -7.31 -1.36
CA THR A 42 23.74 -7.74 -2.38
C THR A 42 24.15 -6.60 -3.32
N PRO A 43 25.34 -6.65 -3.95
CA PRO A 43 25.74 -5.65 -4.94
C PRO A 43 24.70 -5.39 -6.04
N GLN A 44 24.05 -6.45 -6.52
CA GLN A 44 23.02 -6.43 -7.55
C GLN A 44 21.76 -5.72 -7.05
N THR A 45 21.34 -5.95 -5.82
CA THR A 45 20.17 -5.27 -5.21
C THR A 45 20.42 -3.78 -4.99
N ARG A 46 21.63 -3.41 -4.54
CA ARG A 46 22.03 -1.99 -4.45
C ARG A 46 22.08 -1.32 -5.83
N SER A 47 22.54 -2.05 -6.83
CA SER A 47 22.54 -1.60 -8.23
C SER A 47 21.13 -1.37 -8.74
N LEU A 48 20.21 -2.32 -8.52
CA LEU A 48 18.81 -2.20 -8.91
C LEU A 48 18.17 -0.95 -8.30
N PHE A 49 18.37 -0.70 -7.00
CA PHE A 49 17.86 0.51 -6.35
C PHE A 49 18.39 1.79 -6.99
N SER A 50 19.70 1.87 -7.25
CA SER A 50 20.32 3.02 -7.93
C SER A 50 19.75 3.20 -9.34
N TYR A 51 19.60 2.12 -10.09
CA TYR A 51 19.00 2.13 -11.42
C TYR A 51 17.57 2.68 -11.40
N LEU A 52 16.71 2.14 -10.52
CA LEU A 52 15.33 2.60 -10.38
C LEU A 52 15.26 4.08 -10.02
N ARG A 53 16.13 4.57 -9.13
CA ARG A 53 16.19 6.00 -8.78
C ARG A 53 16.61 6.88 -9.96
N GLU A 54 17.57 6.42 -10.76
CA GLU A 54 18.03 7.15 -11.94
C GLU A 54 16.99 7.12 -13.08
N GLN A 55 16.18 6.07 -13.16
CA GLN A 55 15.13 5.89 -14.17
C GLN A 55 14.01 6.92 -14.05
N GLN A 56 13.72 7.41 -12.83
CA GLN A 56 12.65 8.36 -12.54
C GLN A 56 12.75 9.65 -13.38
N GLY A 57 11.77 9.85 -14.26
CA GLY A 57 11.69 11.00 -15.17
C GLY A 57 12.40 10.82 -16.51
N LYS A 58 13.00 9.64 -16.78
CA LYS A 58 13.63 9.29 -18.07
C LYS A 58 12.76 8.35 -18.91
N GLY A 59 11.85 7.63 -18.27
CA GLY A 59 10.90 6.70 -18.85
C GLY A 59 10.30 5.83 -17.74
N VAL A 60 9.12 5.29 -17.95
CA VAL A 60 8.44 4.41 -17.00
C VAL A 60 8.60 2.97 -17.49
N LEU A 61 9.18 2.11 -16.66
CA LEU A 61 9.30 0.68 -16.97
C LEU A 61 7.90 0.05 -16.97
N PHE A 62 7.52 -0.57 -18.08
CA PHE A 62 6.24 -1.26 -18.20
C PHE A 62 6.31 -2.63 -17.51
N GLY A 63 5.31 -2.95 -16.70
CA GLY A 63 5.23 -4.17 -15.92
C GLY A 63 3.94 -4.94 -16.10
N HIS A 64 4.01 -6.26 -15.97
CA HIS A 64 2.85 -7.14 -16.02
C HIS A 64 2.97 -8.27 -14.99
N GLN A 65 1.93 -8.43 -14.17
CA GLN A 65 1.83 -9.46 -13.15
C GLN A 65 1.70 -10.85 -13.80
N GLN A 66 2.52 -11.79 -13.34
CA GLN A 66 2.54 -13.21 -13.73
C GLN A 66 2.56 -13.41 -15.26
N THR A 67 3.27 -12.53 -15.96
CA THR A 67 3.24 -12.41 -17.43
C THR A 67 3.71 -13.64 -18.20
N THR A 68 4.47 -14.53 -17.56
CA THR A 68 4.97 -15.77 -18.16
C THR A 68 4.39 -17.02 -17.49
N GLU A 69 3.44 -16.83 -16.58
CA GLU A 69 2.71 -17.91 -15.91
C GLU A 69 1.31 -18.07 -16.49
N PHE A 70 0.62 -16.95 -16.72
CA PHE A 70 -0.75 -16.92 -17.24
C PHE A 70 -0.86 -16.02 -18.47
N GLY A 71 -1.74 -16.41 -19.40
CA GLY A 71 -2.12 -15.59 -20.54
C GLY A 71 -3.22 -16.22 -21.38
N VAL A 72 -3.73 -15.44 -22.32
CA VAL A 72 -4.81 -15.83 -23.24
C VAL A 72 -4.26 -16.52 -24.50
N THR A 73 -3.01 -16.25 -24.86
CA THR A 73 -2.43 -16.69 -26.15
C THR A 73 -1.79 -18.08 -26.14
N TRP A 74 -1.80 -18.77 -24.99
CA TRP A 74 -1.34 -20.17 -24.87
C TRP A 74 -2.17 -20.93 -23.83
N ASP A 75 -2.07 -22.26 -23.84
CA ASP A 75 -2.64 -23.09 -22.78
C ASP A 75 -1.65 -23.18 -21.60
N GLU A 76 -1.99 -22.55 -20.48
CA GLU A 76 -1.10 -22.42 -19.33
C GLU A 76 -0.79 -23.76 -18.63
N PHE A 77 -1.63 -24.79 -18.81
CA PHE A 77 -1.41 -26.11 -18.21
C PHE A 77 -0.45 -26.98 -19.00
N THR A 78 -0.30 -26.72 -20.31
CA THR A 78 0.49 -27.56 -21.21
C THR A 78 1.67 -26.85 -21.85
N GLU A 79 1.67 -25.51 -21.87
CA GLU A 79 2.61 -24.72 -22.67
C GLU A 79 3.39 -23.65 -21.88
N THR A 80 3.25 -23.60 -20.56
CA THR A 80 4.01 -22.67 -19.71
C THR A 80 5.49 -23.05 -19.65
N ASP A 81 6.33 -22.20 -20.25
CA ASP A 81 7.78 -22.41 -20.39
C ASP A 81 8.64 -21.31 -19.73
N GLY A 82 8.00 -20.28 -19.15
CA GLY A 82 8.66 -19.11 -18.56
C GLY A 82 9.11 -18.06 -19.59
N ILE A 83 8.75 -18.22 -20.86
CA ILE A 83 9.09 -17.31 -21.96
C ILE A 83 7.85 -16.73 -22.64
N ARG A 84 6.79 -17.52 -22.82
CA ARG A 84 5.55 -17.02 -23.44
C ARG A 84 4.92 -15.89 -22.63
N SER A 85 4.37 -14.89 -23.31
CA SER A 85 3.74 -13.72 -22.68
C SER A 85 2.76 -13.08 -23.64
N ASP A 86 1.59 -12.66 -23.14
CA ASP A 86 0.60 -11.94 -23.94
C ASP A 86 1.14 -10.56 -24.38
N VAL A 87 2.04 -9.97 -23.60
CA VAL A 87 2.76 -8.74 -23.95
C VAL A 87 3.63 -9.00 -25.18
N ALA A 88 4.46 -10.04 -25.11
CA ALA A 88 5.35 -10.42 -26.21
C ALA A 88 4.57 -10.81 -27.47
N ALA A 89 3.46 -11.55 -27.32
CA ALA A 89 2.58 -11.89 -28.42
C ALA A 89 1.89 -10.67 -29.04
N GLY A 90 1.51 -9.69 -28.20
CA GLY A 90 0.76 -8.50 -28.62
C GLY A 90 1.60 -7.41 -29.29
N VAL A 91 2.79 -7.13 -28.73
CA VAL A 91 3.66 -6.00 -29.15
C VAL A 91 5.05 -6.41 -29.64
N GLY A 92 5.45 -7.66 -29.47
CA GLY A 92 6.75 -8.17 -29.92
C GLY A 92 7.91 -7.97 -28.94
N ASP A 93 7.63 -7.55 -27.70
CA ASP A 93 8.61 -7.38 -26.62
C ASP A 93 8.00 -7.80 -25.27
N HIS A 94 8.84 -8.12 -24.30
CA HIS A 94 8.45 -8.48 -22.94
C HIS A 94 8.35 -7.24 -22.04
N PRO A 95 7.57 -7.29 -20.94
CA PRO A 95 7.57 -6.20 -19.97
C PRO A 95 8.96 -6.04 -19.35
N ALA A 96 9.35 -4.80 -19.02
CA ALA A 96 10.58 -4.55 -18.28
C ALA A 96 10.49 -5.04 -16.81
N VAL A 97 9.28 -5.04 -16.23
CA VAL A 97 9.03 -5.50 -14.85
C VAL A 97 8.13 -6.74 -14.85
N PHE A 98 8.62 -7.82 -14.25
CA PHE A 98 7.92 -9.08 -14.07
C PHE A 98 7.37 -9.14 -12.66
N GLY A 99 6.04 -9.14 -12.55
CA GLY A 99 5.35 -9.30 -11.27
C GLY A 99 5.11 -10.76 -10.92
N TRP A 100 5.26 -11.09 -9.64
CA TRP A 100 5.07 -12.43 -9.07
C TRP A 100 4.24 -12.31 -7.79
N ASP A 101 3.72 -13.43 -7.30
CA ASP A 101 3.09 -13.50 -5.97
C ASP A 101 3.69 -14.66 -5.17
N THR A 102 3.94 -14.45 -3.87
CA THR A 102 4.37 -15.53 -2.97
C THR A 102 3.30 -16.60 -2.76
N GLY A 103 2.07 -16.35 -3.20
CA GLY A 103 0.92 -17.21 -3.08
C GLY A 103 0.38 -17.28 -1.65
N HIS A 104 -0.80 -17.90 -1.57
CA HIS A 104 -1.59 -18.13 -0.37
C HIS A 104 -0.79 -18.60 0.86
N LEU A 105 0.13 -19.55 0.64
CA LEU A 105 0.89 -20.22 1.69
C LEU A 105 2.40 -19.97 1.62
N GLY A 106 2.87 -19.10 0.72
CA GLY A 106 4.29 -18.75 0.58
C GLY A 106 5.09 -19.69 -0.32
N TYR A 107 4.43 -20.51 -1.15
CA TYR A 107 5.07 -21.43 -2.09
C TYR A 107 5.11 -20.91 -3.54
N GLY A 108 4.79 -19.65 -3.75
CA GLY A 108 4.67 -19.04 -5.08
C GLY A 108 3.33 -19.35 -5.75
N SER A 109 3.28 -19.16 -7.07
CA SER A 109 2.09 -19.38 -7.91
C SER A 109 2.51 -20.06 -9.22
N SER A 110 1.68 -20.97 -9.70
CA SER A 110 1.84 -21.66 -10.96
C SER A 110 0.47 -22.15 -11.42
N PRO A 111 0.20 -22.20 -12.74
CA PRO A 111 -0.99 -22.84 -13.27
C PRO A 111 -1.17 -24.29 -12.78
N GLY A 112 -2.42 -24.74 -12.68
CA GLY A 112 -2.74 -26.09 -12.20
C GLY A 112 -3.11 -26.16 -10.73
N ASP A 113 -3.01 -27.38 -10.20
CA ASP A 113 -3.11 -27.67 -8.76
C ASP A 113 -1.87 -28.49 -8.33
N PRO A 114 -0.64 -27.93 -8.49
CA PRO A 114 0.59 -28.62 -8.11
C PRO A 114 0.68 -28.80 -6.60
N SER A 115 1.46 -29.78 -6.15
CA SER A 115 1.82 -29.86 -4.74
C SER A 115 2.61 -28.61 -4.32
N PRO A 116 2.63 -28.25 -3.02
CA PRO A 116 3.35 -27.07 -2.55
C PRO A 116 4.83 -27.00 -2.98
N GLU A 117 5.53 -28.13 -3.03
CA GLU A 117 6.93 -28.15 -3.46
C GLU A 117 7.09 -28.01 -4.98
N GLU A 118 6.21 -28.63 -5.76
CA GLU A 118 6.19 -28.46 -7.23
C GLU A 118 5.91 -27.00 -7.59
N ASN A 119 4.97 -26.35 -6.90
CA ASN A 119 4.67 -24.94 -7.07
C ASN A 119 5.87 -24.05 -6.77
N PHE A 120 6.57 -24.35 -5.67
CA PHE A 120 7.77 -23.61 -5.25
C PHE A 120 8.88 -23.72 -6.30
N GLN A 121 9.20 -24.95 -6.75
CA GLN A 121 10.23 -25.17 -7.76
C GLN A 121 9.86 -24.57 -9.12
N ALA A 122 8.57 -24.59 -9.48
CA ALA A 122 8.08 -23.91 -10.68
C ALA A 122 8.31 -22.40 -10.60
N THR A 123 7.95 -21.78 -9.46
CA THR A 123 8.14 -20.34 -9.23
C THR A 123 9.60 -19.94 -9.31
N VAL A 124 10.51 -20.69 -8.66
CA VAL A 124 11.97 -20.47 -8.75
C VAL A 124 12.40 -20.48 -10.21
N LYS A 125 12.05 -21.54 -10.94
CA LYS A 125 12.41 -21.69 -12.35
C LYS A 125 11.87 -20.56 -13.23
N LEU A 126 10.64 -20.10 -12.99
CA LEU A 126 10.02 -19.01 -13.75
C LEU A 126 10.77 -17.69 -13.54
N ILE A 127 11.12 -17.37 -12.29
CA ILE A 127 11.91 -16.17 -11.95
C ILE A 127 13.30 -16.24 -12.61
N GLU A 128 14.00 -17.36 -12.46
CA GLU A 128 15.32 -17.56 -13.06
C GLU A 128 15.27 -17.50 -14.59
N THR A 129 14.24 -18.08 -15.22
CA THR A 129 14.07 -18.06 -16.68
C THR A 129 13.83 -16.64 -17.17
N ALA A 130 12.92 -15.90 -16.53
CA ALA A 130 12.67 -14.50 -16.86
C ALA A 130 13.94 -13.63 -16.69
N HIS A 131 14.73 -13.88 -15.65
CA HIS A 131 15.98 -13.16 -15.42
C HIS A 131 17.05 -13.47 -16.49
N ASN A 132 17.28 -14.77 -16.73
CA ASN A 132 18.45 -15.25 -17.46
C ASN A 132 18.25 -15.32 -18.99
N GLU A 133 17.01 -15.53 -19.44
CA GLU A 133 16.69 -15.70 -20.87
C GLU A 133 16.09 -14.45 -21.51
N ILE A 134 15.32 -13.67 -20.75
CA ILE A 134 14.62 -12.49 -21.25
C ILE A 134 15.35 -11.22 -20.79
N GLY A 135 15.57 -11.11 -19.48
CA GLY A 135 16.12 -9.91 -18.85
C GLY A 135 15.01 -8.97 -18.38
N GLY A 136 14.84 -8.87 -17.07
CA GLY A 136 13.81 -8.05 -16.47
C GLY A 136 14.10 -7.72 -15.02
N ILE A 137 13.26 -6.85 -14.46
CA ILE A 137 13.23 -6.51 -13.04
C ILE A 137 12.09 -7.28 -12.38
N HIS A 138 12.34 -7.86 -11.21
CA HIS A 138 11.37 -8.73 -10.54
C HIS A 138 10.71 -7.99 -9.37
N THR A 139 9.39 -8.08 -9.26
CA THR A 139 8.63 -7.60 -8.10
C THR A 139 7.72 -8.70 -7.59
N LEU A 140 7.57 -8.81 -6.27
CA LEU A 140 6.95 -9.94 -5.60
C LEU A 140 5.90 -9.43 -4.60
N ALA A 141 4.63 -9.62 -4.93
CA ALA A 141 3.49 -9.36 -4.05
C ALA A 141 3.23 -10.54 -3.10
N SER A 142 2.34 -10.36 -2.13
CA SER A 142 1.95 -11.43 -1.20
C SER A 142 0.46 -11.40 -0.85
N HIS A 143 -0.31 -12.27 -1.49
CA HIS A 143 -1.69 -12.55 -1.14
C HIS A 143 -1.80 -13.72 -0.15
N MET A 144 -1.62 -13.42 1.14
CA MET A 144 -1.49 -14.43 2.20
C MET A 144 -2.85 -14.90 2.74
N ASP A 145 -3.02 -16.20 2.94
CA ASP A 145 -4.17 -16.74 3.64
C ASP A 145 -4.28 -16.22 5.08
N ASN A 146 -5.50 -16.19 5.59
CA ASN A 146 -5.79 -15.79 6.95
C ASN A 146 -5.22 -16.84 7.93
N PHE A 147 -4.18 -16.45 8.68
CA PHE A 147 -3.48 -17.33 9.61
C PHE A 147 -4.33 -17.87 10.77
N VAL A 148 -5.44 -17.20 11.07
CA VAL A 148 -6.34 -17.54 12.18
C VAL A 148 -7.42 -18.52 11.72
N THR A 149 -8.16 -18.15 10.67
CA THR A 149 -9.32 -18.92 10.20
C THR A 149 -8.95 -20.00 9.19
N GLY A 150 -7.84 -19.83 8.49
CA GLY A 150 -7.43 -20.65 7.34
C GLY A 150 -8.16 -20.28 6.04
N GLY A 151 -8.95 -19.19 6.02
CA GLY A 151 -9.56 -18.66 4.80
C GLY A 151 -8.56 -17.91 3.91
N SER A 152 -9.02 -17.43 2.75
CA SER A 152 -8.18 -16.66 1.83
C SER A 152 -7.82 -15.28 2.40
N PHE A 153 -6.99 -14.52 1.68
CA PHE A 153 -6.68 -13.13 1.98
C PHE A 153 -7.92 -12.21 2.09
N TYR A 154 -9.05 -12.57 1.48
CA TYR A 154 -10.35 -11.88 1.61
C TYR A 154 -11.13 -12.25 2.88
N ASP A 155 -10.78 -13.33 3.57
CA ASP A 155 -11.36 -13.62 4.88
C ASP A 155 -10.74 -12.68 5.91
N THR A 156 -11.49 -11.66 6.29
CA THR A 156 -11.03 -10.61 7.21
C THR A 156 -11.38 -10.87 8.68
N ASN A 157 -11.75 -12.11 9.03
CA ASN A 157 -12.17 -12.45 10.39
C ASN A 157 -11.01 -12.85 11.30
N GLY A 158 -11.23 -12.79 12.62
CA GLY A 158 -10.35 -13.41 13.60
C GLY A 158 -9.24 -12.55 14.20
N ASP A 159 -9.23 -11.23 13.94
CA ASP A 159 -8.23 -10.27 14.47
C ASP A 159 -6.79 -10.72 14.17
N VAL A 160 -6.54 -10.98 12.88
CA VAL A 160 -5.34 -11.67 12.39
C VAL A 160 -4.07 -10.94 12.82
N VAL A 161 -3.98 -9.62 12.56
CA VAL A 161 -2.76 -8.83 12.83
C VAL A 161 -2.35 -8.91 14.30
N THR A 162 -3.28 -8.71 15.23
CA THR A 162 -3.01 -8.81 16.67
C THR A 162 -2.47 -10.19 17.05
N ARG A 163 -3.00 -11.25 16.45
CA ARG A 163 -2.68 -12.64 16.79
C ARG A 163 -1.41 -13.16 16.13
N ILE A 164 -0.96 -12.55 15.05
CA ILE A 164 0.31 -12.91 14.38
C ILE A 164 1.49 -12.04 14.80
N LEU A 165 1.28 -10.85 15.36
CA LEU A 165 2.37 -10.02 15.88
C LEU A 165 3.10 -10.68 17.07
N PRO A 166 4.33 -10.26 17.41
CA PRO A 166 5.09 -10.84 18.52
C PRO A 166 4.32 -10.88 19.86
N GLY A 167 4.09 -12.11 20.35
CA GLY A 167 3.30 -12.37 21.56
C GLY A 167 1.87 -12.83 21.29
N GLY A 168 1.40 -12.78 20.04
CA GLY A 168 0.15 -13.38 19.60
C GLY A 168 0.25 -14.91 19.46
N ASP A 169 -0.89 -15.58 19.55
CA ASP A 169 -0.99 -17.05 19.58
C ASP A 169 -0.84 -17.73 18.20
N HIS A 170 -0.86 -16.95 17.11
CA HIS A 170 -0.66 -17.40 15.73
C HIS A 170 0.67 -16.95 15.13
N HIS A 171 1.54 -16.31 15.92
CA HIS A 171 2.84 -15.79 15.50
C HIS A 171 3.72 -16.84 14.79
N ALA A 172 3.75 -18.08 15.30
CA ALA A 172 4.53 -19.16 14.71
C ALA A 172 4.07 -19.54 13.28
N ARG A 173 2.77 -19.41 12.97
CA ARG A 173 2.25 -19.69 11.62
C ARG A 173 2.70 -18.62 10.64
N PHE A 174 2.72 -17.37 11.07
CA PHE A 174 3.24 -16.27 10.26
C PHE A 174 4.74 -16.41 10.01
N ASN A 175 5.52 -16.80 11.03
CA ASN A 175 6.95 -17.10 10.84
C ASN A 175 7.18 -18.23 9.84
N ALA A 176 6.35 -19.29 9.88
CA ALA A 176 6.44 -20.37 8.90
C ALA A 176 6.13 -19.91 7.46
N TYR A 177 5.28 -18.90 7.28
CA TYR A 177 5.07 -18.26 5.98
C TYR A 177 6.30 -17.47 5.55
N LEU A 178 6.83 -16.61 6.42
CA LEU A 178 8.03 -15.82 6.15
C LEU A 178 9.27 -16.69 5.92
N ASP A 179 9.35 -17.86 6.55
CA ASP A 179 10.41 -18.84 6.30
C ASP A 179 10.40 -19.34 4.85
N ARG A 180 9.22 -19.49 4.24
CA ARG A 180 9.09 -19.90 2.83
C ARG A 180 9.38 -18.75 1.87
N VAL A 181 8.97 -17.53 2.21
CA VAL A 181 9.36 -16.33 1.46
C VAL A 181 10.88 -16.17 1.47
N ALA A 182 11.52 -16.34 2.64
CA ALA A 182 12.98 -16.32 2.74
C ALA A 182 13.62 -17.46 1.94
N ARG A 183 13.04 -18.66 1.98
CA ARG A 183 13.50 -19.80 1.17
C ARG A 183 13.48 -19.46 -0.32
N LEU A 184 12.40 -18.87 -0.83
CA LEU A 184 12.32 -18.42 -2.22
C LEU A 184 13.45 -17.44 -2.54
N ALA A 185 13.66 -16.43 -1.68
CA ALA A 185 14.70 -15.43 -1.87
C ALA A 185 16.12 -16.03 -1.91
N HIS A 186 16.37 -17.11 -1.16
CA HIS A 186 17.65 -17.83 -1.13
C HIS A 186 17.83 -18.84 -2.26
N GLU A 187 16.76 -19.27 -2.93
CA GLU A 187 16.82 -20.30 -3.99
C GLU A 187 16.80 -19.73 -5.42
N VAL A 188 16.53 -18.43 -5.60
CA VAL A 188 16.53 -17.79 -6.94
C VAL A 188 17.87 -17.14 -7.27
N ASP A 189 18.64 -17.78 -8.16
CA ASP A 189 19.97 -17.33 -8.55
C ASP A 189 20.09 -17.04 -10.06
N ASP A 190 20.95 -16.09 -10.42
CA ASP A 190 21.34 -15.89 -11.81
C ASP A 190 22.27 -17.03 -12.29
N ARG A 191 22.59 -17.05 -13.58
CA ARG A 191 23.51 -18.05 -14.17
C ARG A 191 24.90 -18.11 -13.53
N ASP A 192 25.32 -17.04 -12.87
CA ASP A 192 26.62 -16.96 -12.19
C ASP A 192 26.53 -17.37 -10.71
N GLY A 193 25.33 -17.77 -10.24
CA GLY A 193 25.06 -18.16 -8.85
C GLY A 193 24.94 -16.96 -7.90
N ASN A 194 24.62 -15.77 -8.41
CA ASN A 194 24.30 -14.62 -7.55
C ASN A 194 22.80 -14.55 -7.29
N PRO A 195 22.38 -14.19 -6.05
CA PRO A 195 20.97 -14.00 -5.73
C PRO A 195 20.30 -12.94 -6.61
N ILE A 196 19.17 -13.29 -7.21
CA ILE A 196 18.40 -12.38 -8.08
C ILE A 196 17.71 -11.29 -7.23
N PRO A 197 17.91 -9.99 -7.52
CA PRO A 197 17.20 -8.92 -6.81
C PRO A 197 15.70 -8.91 -7.10
N MET A 198 14.90 -8.70 -6.05
CA MET A 198 13.44 -8.55 -6.15
C MET A 198 12.93 -7.37 -5.33
N ILE A 199 11.86 -6.73 -5.81
CA ILE A 199 11.10 -5.74 -5.05
C ILE A 199 9.98 -6.47 -4.30
N TYR A 200 10.15 -6.71 -3.00
CA TYR A 200 9.15 -7.38 -2.17
C TYR A 200 8.10 -6.38 -1.65
N ARG A 201 6.82 -6.66 -1.90
CA ARG A 201 5.68 -5.77 -1.61
C ARG A 201 4.62 -6.46 -0.73
N PRO A 202 4.88 -6.61 0.59
CA PRO A 202 3.94 -7.24 1.50
C PRO A 202 2.82 -6.28 1.92
N PHE A 203 1.64 -6.82 2.22
CA PHE A 203 0.50 -6.10 2.82
C PHE A 203 0.08 -4.81 2.07
N HIS A 204 0.06 -4.88 0.74
CA HIS A 204 -0.42 -3.81 -0.14
C HIS A 204 -1.92 -3.47 0.07
N GLU A 205 -2.35 -2.30 -0.40
CA GLU A 205 -3.72 -1.80 -0.33
C GLU A 205 -4.31 -1.72 1.10
N ASN A 206 -3.47 -1.53 2.11
CA ASN A 206 -3.88 -1.59 3.49
C ASN A 206 -4.73 -0.40 3.97
N SER A 207 -4.85 0.67 3.18
CA SER A 207 -5.84 1.73 3.44
C SER A 207 -7.27 1.28 3.16
N GLY A 208 -7.43 0.26 2.30
CA GLY A 208 -8.68 -0.46 2.07
C GLY A 208 -9.05 -1.39 3.22
N SER A 209 -10.07 -2.22 3.04
CA SER A 209 -10.57 -3.15 4.07
C SER A 209 -11.00 -4.51 3.54
N TRP A 210 -10.64 -4.83 2.28
CA TRP A 210 -10.92 -6.12 1.66
C TRP A 210 -9.91 -7.20 2.06
N PHE A 211 -8.70 -6.84 2.48
CA PHE A 211 -7.70 -7.77 3.02
C PHE A 211 -7.67 -7.77 4.55
N TRP A 212 -7.30 -8.90 5.18
CA TRP A 212 -7.26 -9.01 6.65
C TRP A 212 -6.24 -8.10 7.33
N TRP A 213 -5.30 -7.51 6.59
CA TRP A 213 -4.35 -6.49 7.07
C TRP A 213 -4.81 -5.05 6.82
N GLY A 214 -5.99 -4.86 6.21
CA GLY A 214 -6.54 -3.55 5.90
C GLY A 214 -6.96 -2.73 7.13
N ALA A 215 -7.29 -1.46 6.90
CA ALA A 215 -7.53 -0.45 7.94
C ALA A 215 -8.65 -0.81 8.94
N ALA A 216 -9.62 -1.64 8.55
CA ALA A 216 -10.68 -2.11 9.44
C ALA A 216 -10.24 -3.22 10.40
N HIS A 217 -9.08 -3.83 10.13
CA HIS A 217 -8.60 -5.04 10.78
C HIS A 217 -7.23 -4.85 11.43
N ALA A 218 -6.56 -3.72 11.15
CA ALA A 218 -5.31 -3.31 11.75
C ALA A 218 -5.30 -1.81 12.00
N SER A 219 -5.04 -1.40 13.24
CA SER A 219 -4.73 0.00 13.53
C SER A 219 -3.45 0.40 12.77
N PRO A 220 -3.26 1.70 12.46
CA PRO A 220 -2.07 2.14 11.74
C PRO A 220 -0.75 1.70 12.40
N ALA A 221 -0.68 1.77 13.73
CA ALA A 221 0.50 1.33 14.47
C ALA A 221 0.70 -0.20 14.41
N LYS A 222 -0.38 -1.01 14.44
CA LYS A 222 -0.28 -2.46 14.25
C LYS A 222 0.20 -2.82 12.85
N TYR A 223 -0.28 -2.12 11.82
CA TYR A 223 0.21 -2.30 10.46
C TYR A 223 1.70 -1.95 10.34
N VAL A 224 2.12 -0.82 10.92
CA VAL A 224 3.53 -0.41 10.95
C VAL A 224 4.39 -1.49 11.59
N GLU A 225 3.98 -2.00 12.76
CA GLU A 225 4.72 -3.08 13.43
C GLU A 225 4.69 -4.41 12.66
N LEU A 226 3.61 -4.72 11.95
CA LEU A 226 3.52 -5.89 11.06
C LEU A 226 4.54 -5.79 9.91
N PHE A 227 4.60 -4.63 9.27
CA PHE A 227 5.54 -4.37 8.19
C PHE A 227 6.99 -4.42 8.70
N ARG A 228 7.27 -3.73 9.81
CA ARG A 228 8.61 -3.73 10.43
C ARG A 228 9.06 -5.12 10.83
N TYR A 229 8.18 -5.89 11.47
CA TYR A 229 8.45 -7.27 11.84
C TYR A 229 8.82 -8.11 10.62
N THR A 230 8.10 -7.94 9.52
CA THR A 230 8.34 -8.69 8.27
C THR A 230 9.72 -8.39 7.70
N VAL A 231 10.09 -7.11 7.62
CA VAL A 231 11.42 -6.68 7.17
C VAL A 231 12.50 -7.23 8.11
N GLU A 232 12.35 -7.04 9.44
CA GLU A 232 13.33 -7.50 10.42
C GLU A 232 13.48 -9.02 10.44
N TYR A 233 12.39 -9.76 10.31
CA TYR A 233 12.45 -11.22 10.26
C TYR A 233 13.19 -11.68 9.00
N LEU A 234 12.82 -11.18 7.83
CA LEU A 234 13.46 -11.56 6.57
C LEU A 234 14.94 -11.13 6.54
N ARG A 235 15.23 -9.87 6.86
CA ARG A 235 16.59 -9.29 6.83
C ARG A 235 17.47 -9.79 7.98
N ASP A 236 17.01 -9.64 9.22
CA ASP A 236 17.88 -9.84 10.40
C ASP A 236 17.89 -11.28 10.92
N VAL A 237 16.80 -12.05 10.72
CA VAL A 237 16.65 -13.42 11.23
C VAL A 237 16.89 -14.45 10.14
N LYS A 238 16.41 -14.17 8.92
CA LYS A 238 16.51 -15.09 7.78
C LYS A 238 17.61 -14.72 6.80
N ASP A 239 18.37 -13.64 7.04
CA ASP A 239 19.56 -13.26 6.27
C ASP A 239 19.25 -12.99 4.78
N VAL A 240 18.05 -12.50 4.48
CA VAL A 240 17.64 -12.19 3.11
C VAL A 240 18.20 -10.83 2.69
N HIS A 241 19.06 -10.84 1.67
CA HIS A 241 19.80 -9.65 1.21
C HIS A 241 19.55 -9.26 -0.25
N ASN A 242 18.65 -9.95 -0.94
CA ASN A 242 18.28 -9.65 -2.32
C ASN A 242 16.93 -8.93 -2.46
N PHE A 243 16.35 -8.41 -1.38
CA PHE A 243 15.10 -7.64 -1.41
C PHE A 243 15.31 -6.13 -1.36
N LEU A 244 14.49 -5.41 -2.14
CA LEU A 244 14.06 -4.04 -1.88
C LEU A 244 12.62 -4.10 -1.37
N TYR A 245 12.23 -3.23 -0.43
CA TYR A 245 10.88 -3.29 0.15
C TYR A 245 9.98 -2.18 -0.39
N ALA A 246 8.82 -2.54 -0.93
CA ALA A 246 7.83 -1.62 -1.44
C ALA A 246 6.64 -1.47 -0.48
N TYR A 247 6.17 -0.22 -0.33
CA TYR A 247 4.99 0.14 0.44
C TYR A 247 3.96 0.82 -0.47
N SER A 248 2.83 0.16 -0.70
CA SER A 248 1.74 0.64 -1.55
C SER A 248 0.39 0.56 -0.81
N PRO A 249 -0.01 1.59 -0.04
CA PRO A 249 -1.21 1.51 0.80
C PRO A 249 -2.54 1.54 0.04
N GLY A 250 -2.51 1.74 -1.28
CA GLY A 250 -3.67 1.91 -2.14
C GLY A 250 -3.50 3.14 -3.04
N GLY A 251 -4.62 3.78 -3.39
CA GLY A 251 -4.67 4.99 -4.21
C GLY A 251 -5.94 5.80 -3.91
N GLY A 252 -6.08 6.97 -4.55
CA GLY A 252 -7.22 7.87 -4.33
C GLY A 252 -7.03 8.83 -3.17
N TYR A 253 -5.80 9.32 -2.97
CA TYR A 253 -5.45 10.27 -1.91
C TYR A 253 -5.60 11.74 -2.32
N GLY A 254 -5.85 12.00 -3.62
CA GLY A 254 -5.96 13.36 -4.16
C GLY A 254 -4.70 14.19 -3.93
N GLY A 255 -3.53 13.54 -3.86
CA GLY A 255 -2.26 14.17 -3.54
C GLY A 255 -2.09 14.62 -2.09
N VAL A 256 -2.93 14.14 -1.15
CA VAL A 256 -2.84 14.43 0.29
C VAL A 256 -1.94 13.41 1.00
N ASP A 257 -0.78 13.87 1.46
CA ASP A 257 0.27 13.04 2.06
C ASP A 257 -0.08 12.51 3.45
N ASP A 258 -0.77 13.27 4.29
CA ASP A 258 -1.14 12.85 5.66
C ASP A 258 -1.92 11.52 5.68
N VAL A 259 -2.80 11.30 4.71
CA VAL A 259 -3.60 10.07 4.61
C VAL A 259 -2.75 8.91 4.09
N TYR A 260 -1.96 9.15 3.04
CA TYR A 260 -1.02 8.18 2.48
C TYR A 260 0.00 7.71 3.53
N MET A 261 0.56 8.64 4.30
CA MET A 261 1.62 8.38 5.26
C MET A 261 1.13 7.79 6.60
N ARG A 262 -0.18 7.64 6.78
CA ARG A 262 -0.78 7.19 8.04
C ARG A 262 -0.25 5.82 8.50
N THR A 263 0.06 4.94 7.56
CA THR A 263 0.54 3.57 7.82
C THR A 263 2.00 3.39 7.42
N TYR A 264 2.74 4.49 7.26
CA TYR A 264 4.13 4.50 6.79
C TYR A 264 5.08 3.78 7.77
N PRO A 265 5.76 2.68 7.35
CA PRO A 265 6.63 1.91 8.25
C PRO A 265 7.88 2.67 8.74
N GLY A 266 8.31 3.70 8.00
CA GLY A 266 9.51 4.48 8.27
C GLY A 266 10.63 4.29 7.24
N ASP A 267 11.51 5.28 7.13
CA ASP A 267 12.56 5.35 6.09
C ASP A 267 13.54 4.17 6.07
N ASN A 268 13.72 3.48 7.20
CA ASN A 268 14.63 2.34 7.34
C ASN A 268 14.00 0.99 6.93
N TYR A 269 12.71 0.99 6.57
CA TYR A 269 11.94 -0.22 6.28
C TYR A 269 11.44 -0.28 4.84
N ILE A 270 11.54 0.82 4.09
CA ILE A 270 11.03 0.88 2.72
C ILE A 270 12.06 1.51 1.76
N ASP A 271 11.99 1.07 0.52
CA ASP A 271 12.83 1.49 -0.60
C ASP A 271 11.99 2.11 -1.72
N VAL A 272 10.77 1.62 -1.90
CA VAL A 272 9.84 2.04 -2.95
C VAL A 272 8.51 2.50 -2.36
N PHE A 273 8.09 3.72 -2.69
CA PHE A 273 6.74 4.24 -2.47
C PHE A 273 5.87 3.85 -3.66
N GLY A 274 4.73 3.21 -3.39
CA GLY A 274 3.81 2.73 -4.41
C GLY A 274 2.42 3.37 -4.32
N ILE A 275 1.71 3.36 -5.44
CA ILE A 275 0.28 3.60 -5.58
C ILE A 275 -0.34 2.40 -6.29
N ASP A 276 -1.47 1.92 -5.77
CA ASP A 276 -2.30 0.90 -6.42
C ASP A 276 -3.65 1.56 -6.76
N SER A 277 -3.98 1.69 -8.06
CA SER A 277 -5.19 2.40 -8.50
C SER A 277 -5.80 1.83 -9.77
N TYR A 278 -7.07 1.43 -9.67
CA TYR A 278 -7.85 0.88 -10.77
C TYR A 278 -8.98 1.84 -11.20
N ASP A 279 -9.18 1.96 -12.51
CA ASP A 279 -10.17 2.86 -13.11
C ASP A 279 -11.50 2.18 -13.39
N GLY A 280 -12.58 2.67 -12.79
CA GLY A 280 -13.95 2.28 -13.11
C GLY A 280 -14.69 3.24 -14.05
N SER A 281 -14.01 4.25 -14.59
CA SER A 281 -14.62 5.41 -15.25
C SER A 281 -14.32 5.55 -16.75
N ASN A 282 -13.63 4.58 -17.35
CA ASN A 282 -13.17 4.60 -18.75
C ASN A 282 -12.22 5.77 -19.07
N GLY A 283 -11.36 6.15 -18.13
CA GLY A 283 -10.36 7.20 -18.27
C GLY A 283 -10.95 8.59 -18.12
N SER A 284 -11.88 8.77 -17.18
CA SER A 284 -12.46 10.09 -16.93
C SER A 284 -11.39 11.09 -16.53
N ARG A 285 -11.62 12.37 -16.83
CA ARG A 285 -10.67 13.43 -16.50
C ARG A 285 -10.37 13.52 -15.00
N GLN A 286 -11.38 13.31 -14.15
CA GLN A 286 -11.23 13.34 -12.71
C GLN A 286 -10.34 12.21 -12.18
N TRP A 287 -10.50 10.99 -12.69
CA TRP A 287 -9.62 9.88 -12.34
C TRP A 287 -8.18 10.14 -12.80
N LEU A 288 -7.99 10.64 -14.03
CA LEU A 288 -6.68 11.00 -14.56
C LEU A 288 -5.99 12.10 -13.72
N ASP A 289 -6.72 13.15 -13.35
CA ASP A 289 -6.18 14.22 -12.50
C ASP A 289 -5.84 13.69 -11.09
N GLY A 290 -6.64 12.74 -10.57
CA GLY A 290 -6.39 12.07 -9.29
C GLY A 290 -5.14 11.19 -9.28
N ILE A 291 -4.95 10.32 -10.27
CA ILE A 291 -3.74 9.49 -10.36
C ILE A 291 -2.49 10.33 -10.60
N VAL A 292 -2.58 11.41 -11.39
CA VAL A 292 -1.47 12.35 -11.57
C VAL A 292 -1.10 13.03 -10.24
N ALA A 293 -2.11 13.45 -9.46
CA ALA A 293 -1.88 14.05 -8.14
C ALA A 293 -1.22 13.07 -7.16
N ASP A 294 -1.68 11.82 -7.10
CA ASP A 294 -1.14 10.79 -6.22
C ASP A 294 0.29 10.38 -6.60
N LEU A 295 0.55 10.14 -7.89
CA LEU A 295 1.89 9.81 -8.38
C LEU A 295 2.85 11.00 -8.16
N GLY A 296 2.40 12.23 -8.40
CA GLY A 296 3.19 13.42 -8.14
C GLY A 296 3.45 13.67 -6.64
N MET A 297 2.54 13.26 -5.76
CA MET A 297 2.75 13.26 -4.30
C MET A 297 3.84 12.26 -3.91
N ILE A 298 3.72 10.98 -4.29
CA ILE A 298 4.71 9.97 -3.89
C ILE A 298 6.09 10.24 -4.48
N ALA A 299 6.17 10.83 -5.69
CA ALA A 299 7.44 11.23 -6.29
C ALA A 299 8.16 12.32 -5.48
N ARG A 300 7.42 13.30 -4.94
CA ARG A 300 7.99 14.34 -4.06
C ARG A 300 8.48 13.74 -2.74
N ILE A 301 7.67 12.88 -2.12
CA ILE A 301 8.03 12.19 -0.88
C ILE A 301 9.28 11.31 -1.10
N ALA A 302 9.33 10.58 -2.21
CA ALA A 302 10.46 9.74 -2.58
C ALA A 302 11.73 10.56 -2.81
N GLU A 303 11.64 11.67 -3.53
CA GLU A 303 12.77 12.58 -3.77
C GLU A 303 13.34 13.11 -2.44
N GLU A 304 12.47 13.62 -1.55
CA GLU A 304 12.86 14.14 -0.23
C GLU A 304 13.57 13.09 0.64
N LYS A 305 13.15 11.83 0.53
CA LYS A 305 13.69 10.71 1.33
C LYS A 305 14.82 9.95 0.62
N GLY A 306 15.15 10.31 -0.61
CA GLY A 306 16.13 9.61 -1.44
C GLY A 306 15.72 8.18 -1.81
N LYS A 307 14.42 7.97 -2.06
CA LYS A 307 13.78 6.68 -2.35
C LYS A 307 13.27 6.63 -3.80
N VAL A 308 12.63 5.52 -4.15
CA VAL A 308 11.95 5.30 -5.44
C VAL A 308 10.44 5.52 -5.28
N SER A 309 9.78 6.07 -6.29
CA SER A 309 8.33 6.10 -6.46
C SER A 309 7.93 5.23 -7.66
N ALA A 310 6.81 4.52 -7.57
CA ALA A 310 6.28 3.68 -8.65
C ALA A 310 4.75 3.60 -8.65
N PHE A 311 4.16 3.34 -9.81
CA PHE A 311 2.76 2.98 -9.95
C PHE A 311 2.63 1.46 -9.80
N THR A 312 2.68 0.98 -8.55
CA THR A 312 2.88 -0.43 -8.20
C THR A 312 1.77 -1.35 -8.70
N GLU A 313 0.54 -0.84 -8.86
CA GLU A 313 -0.55 -1.49 -9.60
C GLU A 313 -1.43 -0.47 -10.33
N TYR A 314 -1.78 -0.77 -11.58
CA TYR A 314 -2.77 -0.02 -12.35
C TYR A 314 -3.63 -0.94 -13.21
N GLY A 315 -4.81 -0.47 -13.61
CA GLY A 315 -5.63 -1.17 -14.61
C GLY A 315 -7.06 -0.68 -14.67
N VAL A 316 -7.86 -1.33 -15.51
CA VAL A 316 -9.32 -1.15 -15.51
C VAL A 316 -9.93 -1.98 -14.37
N SER A 317 -10.81 -1.36 -13.57
CA SER A 317 -11.46 -2.00 -12.44
C SER A 317 -12.21 -3.26 -12.84
N GLY A 318 -11.83 -4.38 -12.22
CA GLY A 318 -12.42 -5.69 -12.51
C GLY A 318 -12.07 -6.25 -13.88
N ALA A 319 -10.94 -5.86 -14.48
CA ALA A 319 -10.41 -6.31 -15.77
C ALA A 319 -11.07 -5.69 -17.02
N LEU A 320 -10.35 -5.75 -18.15
CA LEU A 320 -10.84 -5.37 -19.47
C LEU A 320 -12.07 -6.21 -19.84
N LYS A 321 -12.93 -5.67 -20.70
CA LYS A 321 -14.17 -6.33 -21.12
C LYS A 321 -14.00 -6.97 -22.49
N PRO A 322 -14.81 -7.99 -22.84
CA PRO A 322 -14.85 -8.53 -24.19
C PRO A 322 -15.09 -7.45 -25.24
N ASN A 323 -14.65 -7.70 -26.48
CA ASN A 323 -14.80 -6.77 -27.60
C ASN A 323 -16.24 -6.22 -27.73
N GLY A 324 -16.36 -4.91 -27.96
CA GLY A 324 -17.62 -4.19 -28.06
C GLY A 324 -18.19 -3.70 -26.72
N GLN A 325 -17.50 -3.95 -25.60
CA GLN A 325 -17.97 -3.55 -24.26
C GLN A 325 -17.05 -2.54 -23.55
N ASN A 326 -15.88 -2.22 -24.11
CA ASN A 326 -14.97 -1.25 -23.50
C ASN A 326 -15.38 0.18 -23.87
N GLY A 327 -15.50 1.06 -22.87
CA GLY A 327 -15.96 2.44 -23.09
C GLY A 327 -14.89 3.39 -23.66
N ASN A 328 -13.61 3.04 -23.54
CA ASN A 328 -12.49 3.82 -24.04
C ASN A 328 -11.42 2.93 -24.67
N LEU A 329 -11.29 2.99 -26.00
CA LEU A 329 -10.32 2.20 -26.76
C LEU A 329 -8.90 2.80 -26.77
N ASN A 330 -8.69 3.96 -26.14
CA ASN A 330 -7.39 4.61 -26.03
C ASN A 330 -6.95 4.75 -24.56
N TRP A 331 -7.46 3.87 -23.69
CA TRP A 331 -7.33 3.99 -22.24
C TRP A 331 -5.87 4.02 -21.78
N PHE A 332 -5.01 3.12 -22.30
CA PHE A 332 -3.60 3.03 -21.93
C PHE A 332 -2.85 4.30 -22.31
N THR A 333 -2.96 4.76 -23.57
CA THR A 333 -2.23 5.97 -23.99
C THR A 333 -2.77 7.21 -23.32
N THR A 334 -4.10 7.29 -23.07
CA THR A 334 -4.70 8.46 -22.39
C THR A 334 -4.15 8.61 -20.96
N MET A 335 -4.10 7.51 -20.21
CA MET A 335 -3.51 7.50 -18.87
C MET A 335 -2.01 7.81 -18.93
N PHE A 336 -1.27 7.15 -19.83
CA PHE A 336 0.17 7.31 -19.93
C PHE A 336 0.58 8.73 -20.31
N ASP A 337 -0.13 9.36 -21.25
CA ASP A 337 0.09 10.75 -21.64
C ASP A 337 -0.17 11.74 -20.50
N ALA A 338 -1.20 11.49 -19.67
CA ALA A 338 -1.47 12.31 -18.50
C ALA A 338 -0.33 12.25 -17.47
N ILE A 339 0.20 11.04 -17.21
CA ILE A 339 1.35 10.83 -16.31
C ILE A 339 2.59 11.52 -16.88
N LYS A 340 2.91 11.28 -18.16
CA LYS A 340 4.09 11.82 -18.85
C LYS A 340 4.10 13.36 -18.89
N ALA A 341 2.93 13.98 -19.01
CA ALA A 341 2.77 15.43 -19.09
C ALA A 341 3.06 16.16 -17.78
N ASP A 342 2.97 15.49 -16.62
CA ASP A 342 3.24 16.08 -15.32
C ASP A 342 4.70 15.83 -14.88
N PRO A 343 5.45 16.87 -14.45
CA PRO A 343 6.88 16.75 -14.12
C PRO A 343 7.18 15.93 -12.86
N TRP A 344 6.18 15.64 -12.04
CA TRP A 344 6.32 14.79 -10.85
C TRP A 344 5.74 13.41 -11.07
N ALA A 345 4.55 13.27 -11.67
CA ALA A 345 3.95 11.96 -11.93
C ALA A 345 4.81 11.11 -12.88
N ASN A 346 5.48 11.75 -13.85
CA ASN A 346 6.39 11.07 -14.78
C ASN A 346 7.69 10.53 -14.13
N ARG A 347 7.87 10.77 -12.81
CA ARG A 347 8.98 10.25 -12.01
C ARG A 347 8.68 8.90 -11.37
N SER A 348 7.58 8.24 -11.75
CA SER A 348 7.35 6.83 -11.46
C SER A 348 8.40 5.96 -12.17
N ALA A 349 9.19 5.18 -11.42
CA ALA A 349 10.22 4.32 -11.98
C ALA A 349 9.63 3.20 -12.84
N PHE A 350 8.50 2.63 -12.41
CA PHE A 350 7.76 1.62 -13.15
C PHE A 350 6.26 1.75 -12.95
N MET A 351 5.50 1.09 -13.81
CA MET A 351 4.07 0.89 -13.68
C MET A 351 3.72 -0.56 -14.00
N LEU A 352 2.91 -1.22 -13.18
CA LEU A 352 2.60 -2.64 -13.34
C LEU A 352 1.09 -2.88 -13.42
N THR A 353 0.64 -3.60 -14.45
CA THR A 353 -0.77 -4.02 -14.58
C THR A 353 -0.97 -5.47 -14.14
N TRP A 354 -2.21 -5.84 -13.84
CA TRP A 354 -2.55 -7.14 -13.28
C TRP A 354 -2.60 -8.29 -14.31
N VAL A 355 -2.93 -9.48 -13.84
CA VAL A 355 -2.73 -10.77 -14.54
C VAL A 355 -3.74 -11.01 -15.66
N ASN A 356 -3.30 -11.62 -16.76
CA ASN A 356 -4.19 -12.26 -17.72
C ASN A 356 -4.48 -13.72 -17.33
N PHE A 357 -5.47 -13.98 -16.46
CA PHE A 357 -5.84 -15.35 -16.06
C PHE A 357 -6.49 -16.17 -17.18
N GLY A 358 -6.96 -15.51 -18.23
CA GLY A 358 -7.69 -16.11 -19.35
C GLY A 358 -8.73 -15.14 -19.90
N THR A 359 -9.59 -15.61 -20.80
CA THR A 359 -10.61 -14.76 -21.45
C THR A 359 -11.70 -14.25 -20.49
N GLU A 360 -11.86 -14.87 -19.33
CA GLU A 360 -12.80 -14.45 -18.29
C GLU A 360 -12.30 -13.25 -17.47
N GLN A 361 -10.97 -13.11 -17.31
CA GLN A 361 -10.36 -12.04 -16.54
C GLN A 361 -8.94 -11.72 -17.05
N PHE A 362 -8.80 -10.59 -17.75
CA PHE A 362 -7.53 -10.14 -18.33
C PHE A 362 -7.38 -8.62 -18.26
N PHE A 363 -6.18 -8.14 -17.98
CA PHE A 363 -5.89 -6.71 -17.81
C PHE A 363 -5.08 -6.13 -18.96
N LEU A 364 -4.52 -6.97 -19.83
CA LEU A 364 -3.89 -6.56 -21.08
C LEU A 364 -4.60 -7.16 -22.30
N PRO A 365 -4.74 -6.37 -23.38
CA PRO A 365 -5.30 -6.87 -24.63
C PRO A 365 -4.36 -7.90 -25.27
N TYR A 366 -4.93 -8.90 -25.93
CA TYR A 366 -4.22 -10.01 -26.56
C TYR A 366 -4.44 -10.04 -28.09
N PRO A 367 -3.48 -10.56 -28.88
CA PRO A 367 -3.64 -10.77 -30.32
C PRO A 367 -4.64 -11.90 -30.63
N ALA A 368 -5.05 -12.00 -31.90
CA ALA A 368 -5.92 -13.09 -32.34
C ALA A 368 -5.25 -14.46 -32.12
N THR A 369 -6.02 -15.41 -31.59
CA THR A 369 -5.64 -16.82 -31.45
C THR A 369 -6.43 -17.68 -32.45
N ALA A 370 -6.34 -19.01 -32.34
CA ALA A 370 -7.16 -19.90 -33.14
C ALA A 370 -8.67 -19.80 -32.81
N THR A 371 -9.01 -19.39 -31.57
CA THR A 371 -10.38 -19.36 -31.05
C THR A 371 -10.87 -17.95 -30.73
N GLU A 372 -9.97 -17.03 -30.42
CA GLU A 372 -10.30 -15.66 -30.01
C GLU A 372 -9.87 -14.63 -31.07
N PRO A 373 -10.71 -13.63 -31.38
CA PRO A 373 -10.29 -12.50 -32.21
C PRO A 373 -9.28 -11.61 -31.46
N GLU A 374 -8.54 -10.76 -32.20
CA GLU A 374 -7.71 -9.72 -31.58
C GLU A 374 -8.56 -8.82 -30.67
N HIS A 375 -8.07 -8.54 -29.46
CA HIS A 375 -8.77 -7.66 -28.53
C HIS A 375 -8.74 -6.21 -29.02
N GLU A 376 -9.85 -5.49 -28.90
CA GLU A 376 -10.05 -4.17 -29.51
C GLU A 376 -9.15 -3.06 -28.94
N LEU A 377 -8.59 -3.25 -27.74
CA LEU A 377 -7.56 -2.36 -27.16
C LEU A 377 -6.12 -2.71 -27.56
N LEU A 378 -5.85 -3.80 -28.29
CA LEU A 378 -4.46 -4.13 -28.67
C LEU A 378 -3.77 -3.04 -29.50
N PRO A 379 -4.45 -2.35 -30.45
CA PRO A 379 -3.87 -1.19 -31.13
C PRO A 379 -3.41 -0.07 -30.19
N ASP A 380 -4.04 0.08 -29.02
CA ASP A 380 -3.67 1.07 -28.01
C ASP A 380 -2.42 0.66 -27.24
N LEU A 381 -2.34 -0.60 -26.81
CA LEU A 381 -1.13 -1.15 -26.20
C LEU A 381 0.07 -1.08 -27.15
N ARG A 382 -0.12 -1.34 -28.44
CA ARG A 382 0.93 -1.17 -29.46
C ARG A 382 1.41 0.28 -29.59
N ARG A 383 0.53 1.27 -29.39
CA ARG A 383 0.93 2.69 -29.36
C ARG A 383 1.67 3.05 -28.09
N LEU A 384 1.25 2.52 -26.93
CA LEU A 384 1.98 2.68 -25.67
C LEU A 384 3.40 2.12 -25.82
N HIS A 385 3.55 0.90 -26.36
CA HIS A 385 4.86 0.30 -26.64
C HIS A 385 5.72 1.12 -27.61
N ALA A 386 5.12 1.80 -28.58
CA ALA A 386 5.85 2.68 -29.50
C ALA A 386 6.23 4.04 -28.88
N ASP A 387 5.77 4.36 -27.67
CA ASP A 387 6.13 5.58 -26.96
C ASP A 387 7.52 5.43 -26.34
N PRO A 388 8.50 6.28 -26.68
CA PRO A 388 9.87 6.16 -26.16
C PRO A 388 10.00 6.39 -24.65
N PHE A 389 8.93 6.86 -23.99
CA PHE A 389 8.89 6.99 -22.54
C PHE A 389 8.39 5.71 -21.85
N ALA A 390 7.79 4.76 -22.58
CA ALA A 390 7.37 3.46 -22.06
C ALA A 390 8.48 2.45 -22.29
N VAL A 391 9.12 1.97 -21.22
CA VAL A 391 10.34 1.16 -21.33
C VAL A 391 10.02 -0.33 -21.18
N PHE A 392 10.38 -1.12 -22.18
CA PHE A 392 10.17 -2.58 -22.21
C PHE A 392 11.50 -3.33 -22.03
N SER A 393 11.43 -4.67 -21.95
CA SER A 393 12.58 -5.53 -21.63
C SER A 393 13.75 -5.34 -22.60
N SER A 394 13.49 -5.25 -23.92
CA SER A 394 14.54 -5.14 -24.93
C SER A 394 15.39 -3.86 -24.81
N GLU A 395 14.90 -2.85 -24.10
CA GLU A 395 15.58 -1.57 -23.88
C GLU A 395 16.43 -1.57 -22.59
N LEU A 396 16.34 -2.61 -21.77
CA LEU A 396 17.14 -2.75 -20.55
C LEU A 396 18.59 -3.16 -20.87
N ASP A 397 19.55 -2.39 -20.36
CA ASP A 397 20.93 -2.85 -20.22
C ASP A 397 21.13 -3.48 -18.83
N LEU A 398 21.05 -4.81 -18.73
CA LEU A 398 21.19 -5.52 -17.46
C LEU A 398 22.54 -5.27 -16.76
N ARG A 399 23.60 -4.91 -17.49
CA ARG A 399 24.88 -4.53 -16.87
C ARG A 399 24.76 -3.21 -16.14
N ASN A 400 23.89 -2.32 -16.60
CA ASN A 400 23.54 -1.09 -15.93
C ASN A 400 22.46 -1.30 -14.84
N VAL A 401 21.53 -2.24 -15.00
CA VAL A 401 20.52 -2.54 -13.97
C VAL A 401 21.16 -3.20 -12.75
N TYR A 402 22.00 -4.22 -12.96
CA TYR A 402 22.53 -5.06 -11.87
C TYR A 402 24.05 -4.93 -11.64
N GLY A 403 24.79 -4.20 -12.49
CA GLY A 403 26.25 -4.09 -12.42
C GLY A 403 26.83 -2.77 -11.91
N ARG A 404 26.02 -1.86 -11.34
CA ARG A 404 26.49 -0.57 -10.81
C ARG A 404 27.33 -0.74 -9.56
N LYS A 405 28.37 0.09 -9.43
CA LYS A 405 29.20 0.15 -8.22
C LYS A 405 28.55 1.09 -7.19
N VAL A 406 27.72 0.51 -6.33
CA VAL A 406 26.94 1.24 -5.32
C VAL A 406 27.25 0.70 -3.91
N ARG A 407 27.35 1.61 -2.94
CA ARG A 407 27.48 1.30 -1.50
C ARG A 407 26.18 1.65 -0.79
N ALA A 408 25.76 0.81 0.15
CA ALA A 408 24.69 1.17 1.06
C ALA A 408 25.25 2.01 2.21
N GLN A 409 24.49 3.02 2.62
CA GLN A 409 24.76 3.77 3.85
C GLN A 409 24.41 2.88 5.05
N ALA A 410 25.29 2.85 6.07
CA ALA A 410 24.97 2.20 7.34
C ALA A 410 23.75 2.88 7.99
N GLN A 411 22.88 2.08 8.60
CA GLN A 411 21.74 2.61 9.34
C GLN A 411 22.20 3.18 10.70
N GLU A 412 21.57 4.29 11.09
CA GLU A 412 21.73 4.84 12.42
C GLU A 412 20.96 3.99 13.44
N PRO A 413 21.43 3.88 14.70
CA PRO A 413 20.74 3.17 15.75
C PRO A 413 19.26 3.55 15.86
N PHE A 414 18.38 2.56 15.79
CA PHE A 414 16.94 2.75 15.80
C PHE A 414 16.26 1.97 16.93
N LEU A 415 15.28 2.60 17.57
CA LEU A 415 14.56 2.05 18.72
C LEU A 415 13.06 2.20 18.47
N HIS A 416 12.33 1.09 18.58
CA HIS A 416 10.87 1.09 18.49
C HIS A 416 10.22 0.11 19.49
N VAL A 417 8.94 0.35 19.78
CA VAL A 417 8.15 -0.45 20.73
C VAL A 417 7.22 -1.35 19.93
N VAL A 418 7.48 -2.64 20.02
CA VAL A 418 6.74 -3.70 19.33
C VAL A 418 5.41 -3.98 20.02
N SER A 419 5.42 -4.04 21.35
CA SER A 419 4.20 -4.19 22.15
C SER A 419 4.30 -3.41 23.45
N PRO A 420 3.26 -2.68 23.88
CA PRO A 420 2.08 -2.29 23.08
C PRO A 420 2.45 -1.29 21.96
N PRO A 421 1.93 -1.46 20.73
CA PRO A 421 2.10 -0.46 19.67
C PRO A 421 1.40 0.87 20.05
N ASP A 422 1.69 1.94 19.31
CA ASP A 422 1.09 3.24 19.57
C ASP A 422 -0.44 3.19 19.42
N GLY A 423 -1.14 3.82 20.36
CA GLY A 423 -2.60 3.83 20.43
C GLY A 423 -3.24 2.55 20.97
N GLU A 424 -2.48 1.50 21.30
CA GLU A 424 -3.04 0.23 21.75
C GLU A 424 -3.89 0.40 23.02
N ARG A 425 -5.02 -0.31 23.05
CA ARG A 425 -5.88 -0.39 24.21
C ARG A 425 -5.53 -1.62 25.05
N ILE A 426 -5.23 -1.39 26.33
CA ILE A 426 -4.90 -2.45 27.29
C ILE A 426 -6.01 -2.56 28.32
N THR A 427 -6.62 -3.74 28.41
CA THR A 427 -7.75 -4.01 29.32
C THR A 427 -7.38 -4.97 30.46
N THR A 428 -6.13 -5.41 30.51
CA THR A 428 -5.62 -6.32 31.55
C THR A 428 -4.73 -5.58 32.55
N PRO A 429 -4.69 -6.00 33.83
CA PRO A 429 -3.86 -5.37 34.86
C PRO A 429 -2.35 -5.50 34.62
N THR A 430 -1.92 -6.34 33.69
CA THR A 430 -0.53 -6.54 33.30
C THR A 430 -0.42 -6.65 31.78
N THR A 431 0.68 -6.19 31.22
CA THR A 431 1.03 -6.37 29.80
C THR A 431 2.52 -6.66 29.62
N THR A 432 2.91 -7.21 28.47
CA THR A 432 4.32 -7.38 28.11
C THR A 432 4.79 -6.20 27.26
N VAL A 433 5.82 -5.50 27.73
CA VAL A 433 6.55 -4.51 26.95
C VAL A 433 7.61 -5.23 26.13
N ARG A 434 7.58 -5.09 24.80
CA ARG A 434 8.60 -5.59 23.86
C ARG A 434 9.18 -4.42 23.09
N VAL A 435 10.49 -4.35 23.02
CA VAL A 435 11.24 -3.27 22.40
C VAL A 435 12.29 -3.84 21.49
N ARG A 436 12.36 -3.34 20.26
CA ARG A 436 13.43 -3.65 19.32
C ARG A 436 14.45 -2.51 19.32
N LEU A 437 15.71 -2.87 19.45
CA LEU A 437 16.84 -1.96 19.30
C LEU A 437 17.74 -2.50 18.19
N LEU A 438 17.82 -1.75 17.09
CA LEU A 438 18.64 -2.05 15.92
C LEU A 438 19.94 -1.25 15.96
N ASP A 439 20.99 -1.79 15.34
CA ASP A 439 22.30 -1.15 15.11
C ASP A 439 22.98 -0.59 16.36
N ALA A 440 22.62 -1.10 17.54
CA ALA A 440 23.24 -0.77 18.81
C ALA A 440 23.43 -2.02 19.68
N ARG A 441 24.57 -2.05 20.39
CA ARG A 441 24.94 -3.13 21.32
C ARG A 441 25.20 -2.57 22.71
N HIS A 442 25.17 -3.46 23.70
CA HIS A 442 25.45 -3.16 25.11
C HIS A 442 24.60 -1.99 25.65
N ALA A 443 23.28 -2.07 25.41
CA ALA A 443 22.35 -1.05 25.85
C ALA A 443 21.71 -1.39 27.21
N VAL A 444 21.49 -0.36 28.01
CA VAL A 444 20.58 -0.42 29.16
C VAL A 444 19.23 0.13 28.70
N VAL A 445 18.24 -0.74 28.58
CA VAL A 445 16.90 -0.38 28.11
C VAL A 445 15.93 -0.38 29.28
N HIS A 446 15.14 0.67 29.40
CA HIS A 446 14.10 0.80 30.41
C HIS A 446 12.92 1.58 29.85
N TYR A 447 11.79 1.50 30.54
CA TYR A 447 10.63 2.36 30.27
C TYR A 447 10.21 3.16 31.51
N THR A 448 9.50 4.25 31.27
CA THR A 448 8.77 5.06 32.25
C THR A 448 7.33 5.23 31.77
N VAL A 449 6.41 5.49 32.70
CA VAL A 449 4.96 5.56 32.42
C VAL A 449 4.39 6.88 32.89
N GLY A 450 3.71 7.61 31.99
CA GLY A 450 3.15 8.91 32.29
C GLY A 450 4.21 9.87 32.82
N ASP A 451 3.92 10.49 33.96
CA ASP A 451 4.84 11.41 34.65
C ASP A 451 5.67 10.71 35.75
N ASP A 452 5.51 9.39 35.96
CA ASP A 452 6.30 8.64 36.94
C ASP A 452 7.74 8.47 36.44
N PRO A 453 8.75 9.03 37.14
CA PRO A 453 10.15 8.92 36.73
C PRO A 453 10.76 7.54 37.01
N THR A 454 10.02 6.62 37.64
CA THR A 454 10.48 5.27 37.96
C THR A 454 10.86 4.50 36.69
N ARG A 455 12.11 4.01 36.66
CA ARG A 455 12.66 3.29 35.52
C ARG A 455 12.47 1.79 35.68
N PHE A 456 11.66 1.20 34.83
CA PHE A 456 11.43 -0.24 34.79
C PHE A 456 12.38 -0.88 33.77
N PRO A 457 13.33 -1.73 34.20
CA PRO A 457 14.33 -2.30 33.30
C PRO A 457 13.71 -3.34 32.36
N LEU A 458 14.13 -3.31 31.09
CA LEU A 458 13.81 -4.35 30.11
C LEU A 458 15.05 -5.23 29.90
N ARG A 459 14.83 -6.54 29.73
CA ARG A 459 15.90 -7.53 29.57
C ARG A 459 15.94 -8.04 28.14
N LEU A 460 17.12 -8.09 27.53
CA LEU A 460 17.27 -8.70 26.22
C LEU A 460 16.98 -10.20 26.30
N ASP A 461 15.92 -10.63 25.64
CA ASP A 461 15.69 -12.02 25.28
C ASP A 461 16.51 -12.32 24.03
N ARG A 462 17.52 -13.19 24.16
CA ARG A 462 18.41 -13.56 23.06
C ARG A 462 17.76 -14.46 22.01
N GLY A 463 16.67 -15.16 22.36
CA GLY A 463 15.95 -16.02 21.42
C GLY A 463 15.12 -15.22 20.43
N THR A 464 14.56 -14.09 20.87
CA THR A 464 13.72 -13.23 20.04
C THR A 464 14.42 -11.94 19.59
N GLY A 465 15.50 -11.54 20.26
CA GLY A 465 16.20 -10.29 20.00
C GLY A 465 15.46 -9.05 20.51
N TYR A 466 14.41 -9.21 21.33
CA TYR A 466 13.67 -8.12 21.95
C TYR A 466 14.14 -7.85 23.38
N TYR A 467 14.11 -6.59 23.77
CA TYR A 467 14.14 -6.21 25.18
C TYR A 467 12.72 -6.33 25.74
N THR A 468 12.55 -7.17 26.76
CA THR A 468 11.23 -7.54 27.29
C THR A 468 11.11 -7.29 28.79
N GLY A 469 9.89 -7.03 29.23
CA GLY A 469 9.54 -6.88 30.65
C GLY A 469 8.03 -6.85 30.84
N THR A 470 7.58 -7.14 32.06
CA THR A 470 6.17 -7.03 32.43
C THR A 470 5.90 -5.64 32.98
N TRP A 471 4.87 -4.98 32.44
CA TRP A 471 4.32 -3.78 33.03
C TRP A 471 3.09 -4.14 33.86
N ASP A 472 3.25 -4.04 35.18
CA ASP A 472 2.19 -4.15 36.17
C ASP A 472 1.41 -2.83 36.22
N ILE A 473 0.30 -2.77 35.51
CA ILE A 473 -0.55 -1.57 35.39
C ILE A 473 -1.45 -1.42 36.62
N GLY A 474 -1.94 -2.53 37.19
CA GLY A 474 -2.94 -2.51 38.25
C GLY A 474 -4.35 -2.26 37.71
N ALA A 475 -5.35 -2.96 38.27
CA ALA A 475 -6.73 -2.88 37.81
C ALA A 475 -7.34 -1.49 38.00
N GLU A 476 -6.89 -0.76 39.03
CA GLU A 476 -7.31 0.59 39.38
C GLU A 476 -6.96 1.65 38.34
N ASN A 477 -5.95 1.40 37.50
CA ASN A 477 -5.50 2.34 36.47
C ASN A 477 -6.21 2.15 35.13
N LEU A 478 -6.99 1.08 34.97
CA LEU A 478 -7.74 0.73 33.75
C LEU A 478 -9.04 1.54 33.63
N THR A 479 -8.92 2.84 33.34
CA THR A 479 -10.00 3.84 33.49
C THR A 479 -10.46 4.51 32.19
N ASN A 480 -10.18 3.90 31.03
CA ASN A 480 -10.33 4.49 29.70
C ASN A 480 -9.56 5.82 29.56
N LYS A 481 -8.26 5.79 29.88
CA LYS A 481 -7.40 6.99 29.81
C LYS A 481 -6.13 6.75 29.04
N VAL A 482 -5.71 7.80 28.36
CA VAL A 482 -4.42 7.84 27.68
C VAL A 482 -3.30 7.99 28.69
N THR A 483 -2.28 7.15 28.56
CA THR A 483 -0.98 7.30 29.21
C THR A 483 0.14 7.24 28.16
N ARG A 484 1.36 7.59 28.57
CA ARG A 484 2.55 7.55 27.72
C ARG A 484 3.52 6.50 28.23
N LEU A 485 3.89 5.56 27.36
CA LEU A 485 4.96 4.61 27.59
C LEU A 485 6.22 5.12 26.89
N LYS A 486 7.13 5.73 27.65
CA LYS A 486 8.41 6.20 27.11
C LYS A 486 9.45 5.13 27.31
N VAL A 487 10.05 4.66 26.22
CA VAL A 487 11.16 3.71 26.24
C VAL A 487 12.45 4.46 25.97
N THR A 488 13.49 4.16 26.75
CA THR A 488 14.82 4.75 26.61
C THR A 488 15.88 3.65 26.56
N ALA A 489 16.72 3.70 25.54
CA ALA A 489 17.91 2.85 25.41
C ALA A 489 19.16 3.72 25.57
N VAL A 490 19.94 3.46 26.61
CA VAL A 490 21.24 4.10 26.81
C VAL A 490 22.32 3.20 26.21
N THR A 491 23.01 3.68 25.19
CA THR A 491 24.04 2.95 24.44
C THR A 491 25.40 3.64 24.60
N ALA A 492 26.48 2.99 24.17
CA ALA A 492 27.79 3.61 24.14
C ALA A 492 27.90 4.83 23.19
N ARG A 493 27.00 4.94 22.20
CA ARG A 493 26.98 6.03 21.20
C ARG A 493 26.00 7.15 21.52
N GLY A 494 25.25 7.03 22.62
CA GLY A 494 24.24 8.00 23.02
C GLY A 494 22.94 7.35 23.48
N THR A 495 21.94 8.18 23.70
CA THR A 495 20.62 7.77 24.19
C THR A 495 19.60 7.84 23.07
N LEU A 496 18.86 6.76 22.87
CA LEU A 496 17.68 6.71 22.01
C LEU A 496 16.44 6.68 22.90
N SER A 497 15.37 7.35 22.47
CA SER A 497 14.09 7.23 23.14
C SER A 497 12.95 7.35 22.15
N THR A 498 11.89 6.59 22.41
CA THR A 498 10.61 6.69 21.71
C THR A 498 9.49 6.68 22.74
N THR A 499 8.31 7.19 22.39
CA THR A 499 7.16 7.23 23.28
C THR A 499 5.93 6.76 22.53
N ASN A 500 5.29 5.70 23.03
CA ASN A 500 3.99 5.28 22.55
C ASN A 500 2.90 5.82 23.47
N ARG A 501 1.83 6.30 22.87
CA ARG A 501 0.54 6.53 23.52
C ARG A 501 -0.14 5.18 23.75
N VAL A 502 -0.70 4.95 24.94
CA VAL A 502 -1.40 3.71 25.28
C VAL A 502 -2.71 4.07 25.98
N ILE A 503 -3.80 3.37 25.68
CA ILE A 503 -5.09 3.58 26.31
C ILE A 503 -5.29 2.50 27.39
N LEU A 504 -5.38 2.90 28.65
CA LEU A 504 -5.59 1.98 29.78
C LEU A 504 -7.08 1.87 30.11
N GLY A 505 -7.62 0.67 30.02
CA GLY A 505 -9.02 0.33 30.31
C GLY A 505 -9.88 0.13 29.07
N ALA A 506 -11.00 -0.58 29.28
CA ALA A 506 -12.00 -0.80 28.24
C ALA A 506 -12.69 0.53 27.87
N LYS A 507 -13.09 0.65 26.60
CA LYS A 507 -14.07 1.69 26.21
C LYS A 507 -15.35 1.44 27.00
N PRO A 508 -16.07 2.49 27.48
CA PRO A 508 -17.39 2.34 28.05
C PRO A 508 -18.26 1.46 27.13
N PRO A 509 -18.94 0.44 27.67
CA PRO A 509 -19.73 -0.46 26.84
C PRO A 509 -20.89 0.31 26.22
N LEU A 510 -21.04 0.15 24.91
CA LEU A 510 -22.19 0.66 24.18
C LEU A 510 -23.40 -0.24 24.47
N ALA A 511 -24.60 0.35 24.48
CA ALA A 511 -25.83 -0.43 24.57
C ALA A 511 -25.99 -1.34 23.32
N PRO A 512 -26.67 -2.49 23.43
CA PRO A 512 -27.01 -3.29 22.26
C PRO A 512 -27.68 -2.44 21.18
N GLY A 513 -27.32 -2.67 19.92
CA GLY A 513 -27.85 -1.89 18.80
C GLY A 513 -27.11 -0.58 18.50
N VAL A 514 -26.20 -0.12 19.35
CA VAL A 514 -25.45 1.13 19.12
C VAL A 514 -24.21 0.86 18.27
N VAL A 515 -24.06 1.62 17.18
CA VAL A 515 -22.85 1.63 16.34
C VAL A 515 -21.75 2.43 17.02
N ASP A 516 -22.05 3.68 17.37
CA ASP A 516 -21.20 4.56 18.17
C ASP A 516 -22.03 5.74 18.70
N ASP A 517 -21.77 6.12 19.94
CA ASP A 517 -22.22 7.38 20.57
C ASP A 517 -21.08 8.38 20.70
N PHE A 518 -19.88 8.01 20.23
CA PHE A 518 -18.64 8.77 20.23
C PHE A 518 -18.07 9.22 21.59
N GLU A 519 -18.81 9.10 22.69
CA GLU A 519 -18.40 9.50 24.04
C GLU A 519 -17.24 8.68 24.60
N GLY A 520 -17.14 7.42 24.19
CA GLY A 520 -16.09 6.51 24.69
C GLY A 520 -14.71 6.75 24.06
N HIS A 521 -14.61 7.55 23.00
CA HIS A 521 -13.36 7.87 22.33
C HIS A 521 -12.56 8.88 23.15
N VAL A 522 -11.32 8.52 23.49
CA VAL A 522 -10.47 9.37 24.33
C VAL A 522 -9.83 10.54 23.57
N ASP A 523 -9.76 10.45 22.24
CA ASP A 523 -9.30 11.49 21.31
C ASP A 523 -9.54 11.06 19.84
N ASP A 524 -9.19 11.95 18.90
CA ASP A 524 -9.24 11.71 17.45
C ASP A 524 -8.41 10.49 17.02
N THR A 525 -7.31 10.18 17.71
CA THR A 525 -6.46 9.03 17.35
C THR A 525 -7.20 7.72 17.62
N ALA A 526 -7.87 7.62 18.78
CA ALA A 526 -8.71 6.47 19.10
C ALA A 526 -9.90 6.35 18.13
N LEU A 527 -10.54 7.47 17.77
CA LEU A 527 -11.60 7.50 16.76
C LEU A 527 -11.10 6.96 15.41
N ASN A 528 -9.99 7.52 14.92
CA ASN A 528 -9.40 7.12 13.64
C ASN A 528 -8.98 5.65 13.63
N ALA A 529 -8.54 5.08 14.77
CA ALA A 529 -8.19 3.67 14.85
C ALA A 529 -9.39 2.70 14.73
N GLU A 530 -10.62 3.17 15.00
CA GLU A 530 -11.84 2.34 14.90
C GLU A 530 -12.60 2.53 13.57
N TYR A 531 -12.32 3.60 12.82
CA TYR A 531 -12.96 3.93 11.55
C TYR A 531 -11.97 3.86 10.38
N SER A 532 -12.30 3.06 9.39
CA SER A 532 -11.53 2.91 8.15
C SER A 532 -11.91 3.98 7.14
N PRO A 533 -10.95 4.75 6.60
CA PRO A 533 -11.25 5.72 5.56
C PRO A 533 -11.50 5.03 4.21
N TYR A 534 -12.39 5.61 3.42
CA TYR A 534 -12.60 5.33 2.01
C TYR A 534 -12.42 6.62 1.23
N GLY A 535 -11.49 6.63 0.27
CA GLY A 535 -11.09 7.87 -0.40
C GLY A 535 -10.45 8.88 0.56
N THR A 536 -10.44 10.13 0.15
CA THR A 536 -9.86 11.26 0.89
C THR A 536 -10.91 11.90 1.78
N ASN A 537 -10.75 11.77 3.10
CA ASN A 537 -11.56 12.47 4.10
C ASN A 537 -10.79 12.59 5.40
N ARG A 538 -11.31 13.40 6.31
CA ARG A 538 -10.80 13.51 7.67
C ARG A 538 -11.94 13.36 8.67
N ILE A 539 -11.69 12.57 9.71
CA ILE A 539 -12.58 12.48 10.87
C ILE A 539 -11.93 13.01 12.15
N SER A 540 -12.75 13.63 12.99
CA SER A 540 -12.38 14.14 14.31
C SER A 540 -13.59 14.15 15.23
N LEU A 541 -13.36 14.27 16.53
CA LEU A 541 -14.41 14.48 17.52
C LEU A 541 -14.76 15.97 17.59
N ALA A 542 -16.05 16.27 17.67
CA ALA A 542 -16.56 17.63 17.83
C ALA A 542 -17.57 17.71 18.99
N ALA A 543 -17.53 18.79 19.76
CA ALA A 543 -18.47 19.02 20.86
C ALA A 543 -19.84 19.46 20.32
N GLU A 544 -20.75 18.51 20.13
CA GLU A 544 -22.09 18.70 19.54
C GLU A 544 -23.10 17.82 20.29
N ASN A 545 -24.41 18.07 20.10
CA ASN A 545 -25.49 17.25 20.67
C ASN A 545 -25.41 16.99 22.20
N GLY A 546 -24.67 17.82 22.94
CA GLY A 546 -24.48 17.67 24.40
C GLY A 546 -23.29 16.79 24.81
N GLY A 547 -22.47 16.33 23.85
CA GLY A 547 -21.33 15.45 24.07
C GLY A 547 -20.31 15.50 22.92
N GLN A 548 -19.76 14.35 22.54
CA GLN A 548 -18.87 14.19 21.39
C GLN A 548 -19.67 13.66 20.19
N ALA A 549 -19.44 14.22 19.01
CA ALA A 549 -19.97 13.75 17.75
C ALA A 549 -18.84 13.49 16.76
N LEU A 550 -19.09 12.64 15.76
CA LEU A 550 -18.24 12.50 14.59
C LEU A 550 -18.34 13.75 13.72
N LYS A 551 -17.23 14.41 13.46
CA LYS A 551 -17.07 15.40 12.39
C LYS A 551 -16.38 14.72 11.20
N LEU A 552 -17.03 14.72 10.04
CA LEU A 552 -16.51 14.16 8.79
C LEU A 552 -16.34 15.28 7.76
N ASP A 553 -15.09 15.61 7.45
CA ASP A 553 -14.70 16.55 6.40
C ASP A 553 -14.41 15.79 5.09
N TYR A 554 -14.91 16.29 3.96
CA TYR A 554 -14.71 15.68 2.63
C TYR A 554 -14.29 16.70 1.57
N ASP A 555 -13.65 16.20 0.50
CA ASP A 555 -13.22 16.94 -0.68
C ASP A 555 -13.40 16.09 -1.95
N PHE A 556 -14.15 16.56 -2.94
CA PHE A 556 -14.40 15.92 -4.24
C PHE A 556 -13.53 16.45 -5.39
N GLY A 557 -12.47 17.22 -5.09
CA GLY A 557 -11.54 17.74 -6.10
C GLY A 557 -10.96 16.67 -7.03
N PHE A 558 -10.69 15.47 -6.49
CA PHE A 558 -10.06 14.36 -7.23
C PHE A 558 -10.80 13.02 -7.12
N GLN A 559 -12.01 13.01 -6.53
CA GLN A 559 -12.79 11.80 -6.28
C GLN A 559 -14.28 12.09 -6.33
N THR A 560 -15.10 11.06 -6.55
CA THR A 560 -16.58 11.19 -6.61
C THR A 560 -17.29 10.62 -5.39
N TYR A 561 -16.56 9.93 -4.52
CA TYR A 561 -17.09 9.39 -3.28
C TYR A 561 -15.98 9.38 -2.22
N THR A 562 -16.39 9.44 -0.96
CA THR A 562 -15.51 9.28 0.20
C THR A 562 -16.34 8.80 1.38
N GLY A 563 -15.72 8.35 2.46
CA GLY A 563 -16.45 7.96 3.65
C GLY A 563 -15.63 7.24 4.70
N VAL A 564 -16.32 6.73 5.70
CA VAL A 564 -15.71 5.92 6.75
C VAL A 564 -16.54 4.70 7.08
N GLY A 565 -15.87 3.59 7.41
CA GLY A 565 -16.49 2.34 7.82
C GLY A 565 -16.08 1.89 9.20
N LYS A 566 -16.99 1.22 9.91
CA LYS A 566 -16.74 0.60 11.21
C LYS A 566 -17.27 -0.82 11.22
N ARG A 567 -16.51 -1.77 11.77
CA ARG A 567 -17.05 -3.10 12.06
C ARG A 567 -18.07 -3.01 13.18
N ILE A 568 -19.17 -3.75 13.01
CA ILE A 568 -20.20 -3.89 14.03
C ILE A 568 -20.51 -5.38 14.22
N SER A 569 -21.07 -5.72 15.35
CA SER A 569 -21.51 -7.08 15.67
C SER A 569 -22.69 -7.03 16.64
N GLY A 570 -23.32 -8.18 16.85
CA GLY A 570 -24.47 -8.33 17.74
C GLY A 570 -25.73 -8.75 17.00
N ASP A 571 -26.76 -9.04 17.76
CA ASP A 571 -28.08 -9.43 17.26
C ASP A 571 -29.00 -8.20 17.24
N TRP A 572 -29.34 -7.75 16.04
CA TRP A 572 -30.27 -6.64 15.84
C TRP A 572 -31.67 -7.09 15.39
N SER A 573 -31.97 -8.38 15.47
CA SER A 573 -33.22 -8.97 14.96
C SER A 573 -34.50 -8.44 15.64
N ALA A 574 -34.36 -7.84 16.83
CA ALA A 574 -35.46 -7.24 17.58
C ALA A 574 -35.71 -5.76 17.23
N TYR A 575 -34.79 -5.08 16.53
CA TYR A 575 -34.95 -3.68 16.13
C TYR A 575 -35.66 -3.56 14.78
N THR A 576 -36.26 -2.39 14.55
CA THR A 576 -37.09 -2.12 13.37
C THR A 576 -36.55 -1.02 12.47
N GLY A 577 -35.59 -0.24 12.96
CA GLY A 577 -34.90 0.78 12.17
C GLY A 577 -33.56 1.20 12.74
N LEU A 578 -32.96 2.20 12.12
CA LEU A 578 -31.76 2.88 12.57
C LEU A 578 -32.10 4.36 12.81
N SER A 579 -31.59 4.92 13.90
CA SER A 579 -31.64 6.34 14.22
C SER A 579 -30.25 6.92 14.40
N LEU A 580 -30.09 8.19 14.06
CA LEU A 580 -28.89 8.97 14.31
C LEU A 580 -29.26 10.45 14.48
N TRP A 581 -28.45 11.19 15.21
CA TRP A 581 -28.42 12.64 15.11
C TRP A 581 -27.53 13.06 13.93
N LEU A 582 -28.00 13.99 13.10
CA LEU A 582 -27.30 14.47 11.92
C LEU A 582 -27.36 16.00 11.87
N ARG A 583 -26.19 16.64 11.72
CA ARG A 583 -26.09 18.02 11.24
C ARG A 583 -25.58 18.03 9.79
N PRO A 584 -26.46 18.28 8.82
CA PRO A 584 -26.07 18.42 7.42
C PRO A 584 -25.35 19.75 7.17
N ASP A 585 -24.68 19.84 6.03
CA ASP A 585 -23.84 21.00 5.65
C ASP A 585 -24.44 21.86 4.52
N GLY A 586 -25.63 21.50 4.04
CA GLY A 586 -26.31 22.21 2.97
C GLY A 586 -25.75 21.94 1.57
N SER A 587 -24.75 21.05 1.45
CA SER A 587 -24.13 20.70 0.17
C SER A 587 -25.10 20.03 -0.80
N ASN A 588 -26.11 19.34 -0.25
CA ASN A 588 -27.01 18.47 -1.00
C ASN A 588 -26.26 17.36 -1.78
N HIS A 589 -25.06 16.97 -1.33
CA HIS A 589 -24.45 15.71 -1.74
C HIS A 589 -25.22 14.52 -1.18
N LYS A 590 -24.97 13.32 -1.72
CA LYS A 590 -25.69 12.11 -1.31
C LYS A 590 -24.99 11.46 -0.12
N LEU A 591 -25.55 11.60 1.07
CA LEU A 591 -25.16 10.78 2.23
C LEU A 591 -25.70 9.36 2.02
N VAL A 592 -24.82 8.38 2.16
CA VAL A 592 -25.13 6.95 2.09
C VAL A 592 -24.80 6.33 3.43
N LEU A 593 -25.81 5.86 4.13
CA LEU A 593 -25.62 4.94 5.25
C LEU A 593 -25.71 3.53 4.70
N GLN A 594 -24.71 2.70 4.95
CA GLN A 594 -24.66 1.32 4.45
C GLN A 594 -24.50 0.34 5.61
N LEU A 595 -25.31 -0.71 5.64
CA LEU A 595 -25.34 -1.76 6.66
C LEU A 595 -25.09 -3.11 5.98
N ASN A 596 -24.01 -3.79 6.35
CA ASN A 596 -23.71 -5.14 5.89
C ASN A 596 -24.34 -6.15 6.85
N ALA A 597 -25.38 -6.84 6.38
CA ALA A 597 -26.19 -7.77 7.16
C ALA A 597 -26.53 -9.00 6.30
N GLY A 598 -26.40 -10.21 6.85
CA GLY A 598 -26.72 -11.45 6.13
C GLY A 598 -25.95 -11.62 4.81
N GLY A 599 -24.73 -11.09 4.75
CA GLY A 599 -23.87 -11.12 3.56
C GLY A 599 -24.24 -10.13 2.45
N VAL A 600 -25.16 -9.19 2.70
CA VAL A 600 -25.60 -8.18 1.71
C VAL A 600 -25.37 -6.78 2.26
N ALA A 601 -24.92 -5.88 1.39
CA ALA A 601 -24.81 -4.45 1.69
C ALA A 601 -26.15 -3.76 1.41
N TYR A 602 -26.81 -3.24 2.44
CA TYR A 602 -28.04 -2.46 2.32
C TYR A 602 -27.75 -0.98 2.54
N GLU A 603 -28.36 -0.09 1.76
CA GLU A 603 -28.16 1.35 1.80
C GLU A 603 -29.45 2.12 2.12
N ALA A 604 -29.28 3.25 2.80
CA ALA A 604 -30.28 4.29 3.00
C ALA A 604 -29.66 5.69 2.77
N TYR A 605 -30.50 6.65 2.37
CA TYR A 605 -30.05 7.95 1.86
C TYR A 605 -30.72 9.14 2.58
N PRO A 606 -30.34 9.45 3.82
CA PRO A 606 -30.80 10.66 4.49
C PRO A 606 -30.32 11.93 3.75
N SER A 607 -31.08 13.03 3.87
CA SER A 607 -30.80 14.26 3.14
C SER A 607 -29.65 15.07 3.78
N LEU A 608 -28.75 15.60 2.95
CA LEU A 608 -27.81 16.66 3.31
C LEU A 608 -28.27 18.06 2.87
N ALA A 609 -29.54 18.20 2.46
CA ALA A 609 -30.11 19.51 2.16
C ALA A 609 -30.34 20.31 3.45
N GLY A 610 -29.94 21.59 3.44
CA GLY A 610 -30.04 22.48 4.60
C GLY A 610 -28.97 22.22 5.67
N THR A 611 -29.05 22.96 6.79
CA THR A 611 -28.01 22.97 7.84
C THR A 611 -28.56 22.72 9.24
N SER A 612 -29.86 22.45 9.36
CA SER A 612 -30.53 22.25 10.65
C SER A 612 -30.22 20.86 11.19
N ALA A 613 -29.63 20.80 12.38
CA ALA A 613 -29.38 19.53 13.05
C ALA A 613 -30.68 18.89 13.57
N GLY A 614 -30.75 17.56 13.57
CA GLY A 614 -31.88 16.83 14.09
C GLY A 614 -31.70 15.31 14.07
N VAL A 615 -32.63 14.61 14.69
CA VAL A 615 -32.66 13.15 14.69
C VAL A 615 -33.31 12.65 13.41
N VAL A 616 -32.64 11.75 12.72
CA VAL A 616 -33.13 11.01 11.55
C VAL A 616 -33.39 9.57 11.99
N THR A 617 -34.56 9.02 11.65
CA THR A 617 -34.89 7.61 11.89
C THR A 617 -35.36 6.97 10.60
N ILE A 618 -34.74 5.85 10.24
CA ILE A 618 -34.96 5.14 8.98
C ILE A 618 -35.35 3.69 9.32
N PRO A 619 -36.60 3.27 9.07
CA PRO A 619 -37.03 1.88 9.22
C PRO A 619 -36.19 0.94 8.36
N PHE A 620 -35.78 -0.22 8.87
CA PHE A 620 -35.02 -1.22 8.08
C PHE A 620 -35.80 -1.71 6.85
N ALA A 621 -37.13 -1.61 6.88
CA ALA A 621 -37.99 -1.87 5.74
C ALA A 621 -37.76 -0.91 4.55
N ASP A 622 -37.12 0.24 4.76
CA ASP A 622 -36.82 1.23 3.72
C ASP A 622 -35.41 1.09 3.14
N TRP A 623 -34.53 0.33 3.81
CA TRP A 623 -33.19 0.04 3.31
C TRP A 623 -33.26 -0.89 2.10
N ARG A 624 -32.40 -0.66 1.11
CA ARG A 624 -32.36 -1.45 -0.13
C ARG A 624 -30.96 -1.99 -0.36
N PRO A 625 -30.80 -3.19 -0.94
CA PRO A 625 -29.50 -3.64 -1.41
C PRO A 625 -28.80 -2.55 -2.22
N ALA A 626 -27.49 -2.41 -2.04
CA ALA A 626 -26.70 -1.41 -2.71
C ALA A 626 -26.88 -1.51 -4.24
N PRO A 627 -26.88 -0.40 -4.99
CA PRO A 627 -27.23 -0.41 -6.42
C PRO A 627 -26.34 -1.32 -7.29
N TRP A 628 -25.11 -1.57 -6.85
CA TRP A 628 -24.15 -2.44 -7.52
C TRP A 628 -24.38 -3.95 -7.20
N ASP A 629 -25.09 -4.27 -6.12
CA ASP A 629 -25.43 -5.65 -5.76
C ASP A 629 -26.69 -6.11 -6.53
N THR A 630 -26.52 -6.26 -7.84
CA THR A 630 -27.61 -6.63 -8.75
C THR A 630 -28.14 -8.04 -8.48
N ALA A 631 -27.30 -8.94 -7.96
CA ALA A 631 -27.69 -10.30 -7.58
C ALA A 631 -28.71 -10.32 -6.44
N ASN A 632 -28.62 -9.35 -5.52
CA ASN A 632 -29.52 -9.25 -4.37
C ASN A 632 -30.56 -8.14 -4.49
N ALA A 633 -30.71 -7.44 -5.62
CA ALA A 633 -31.52 -6.23 -5.78
C ALA A 633 -32.97 -6.30 -5.22
N HIS A 634 -33.59 -7.48 -5.23
CA HIS A 634 -34.94 -7.69 -4.73
C HIS A 634 -35.03 -8.06 -3.23
N ARG A 635 -33.91 -8.38 -2.59
CA ARG A 635 -33.86 -8.73 -1.17
C ARG A 635 -34.30 -7.55 -0.30
N ARG A 636 -34.79 -7.87 0.90
CA ARG A 636 -35.09 -6.93 1.97
C ARG A 636 -34.37 -7.40 3.22
N ILE A 637 -34.06 -6.47 4.12
CA ILE A 637 -33.50 -6.83 5.42
C ILE A 637 -34.53 -7.69 6.16
N THR A 638 -34.08 -8.84 6.64
CA THR A 638 -34.86 -9.72 7.52
C THR A 638 -34.28 -9.76 8.92
N PRO A 639 -35.05 -10.20 9.94
CA PRO A 639 -34.50 -10.44 11.27
C PRO A 639 -33.31 -11.41 11.28
N GLU A 640 -33.25 -12.36 10.35
CA GLU A 640 -32.12 -13.31 10.25
C GLU A 640 -30.86 -12.62 9.69
N ASP A 641 -31.01 -11.69 8.75
CA ASP A 641 -29.89 -10.88 8.27
C ASP A 641 -29.30 -10.04 9.41
N LEU A 642 -30.17 -9.47 10.26
CA LEU A 642 -29.80 -8.64 11.40
C LEU A 642 -29.13 -9.39 12.56
N LYS A 643 -29.10 -10.72 12.55
CA LYS A 643 -28.25 -11.51 13.45
C LYS A 643 -26.81 -11.62 12.97
N ASN A 644 -26.60 -11.39 11.67
CA ASN A 644 -25.35 -11.62 10.97
C ASN A 644 -24.80 -10.30 10.42
N LEU A 645 -24.46 -9.40 11.34
CA LEU A 645 -23.89 -8.09 11.04
C LEU A 645 -22.38 -8.17 10.90
N SER A 646 -21.80 -7.36 10.01
CA SER A 646 -20.35 -7.26 9.86
C SER A 646 -19.83 -5.82 9.88
N GLN A 647 -20.58 -4.87 9.32
CA GLN A 647 -20.07 -3.53 9.07
C GLN A 647 -21.16 -2.48 8.90
N PHE A 648 -20.85 -1.25 9.31
CA PHE A 648 -21.62 -0.05 9.03
C PHE A 648 -20.73 1.02 8.40
N ASN A 649 -21.16 1.60 7.28
CA ASN A 649 -20.41 2.62 6.55
C ASN A 649 -21.22 3.91 6.39
N ILE A 650 -20.50 5.02 6.41
CA ILE A 650 -20.99 6.38 6.19
C ILE A 650 -20.23 6.90 4.97
N PHE A 651 -20.88 6.96 3.81
CA PHE A 651 -20.30 7.55 2.61
C PHE A 651 -20.97 8.86 2.24
N ILE A 652 -20.24 9.68 1.51
CA ILE A 652 -20.74 10.86 0.84
C ILE A 652 -20.37 10.70 -0.63
N ASN A 653 -21.37 10.70 -1.50
CA ASN A 653 -21.18 10.66 -2.94
C ASN A 653 -21.46 12.06 -3.52
N GLN A 654 -20.55 12.50 -4.38
CA GLN A 654 -20.73 13.73 -5.14
C GLN A 654 -22.01 13.62 -5.98
N VAL A 655 -22.77 14.70 -6.03
CA VAL A 655 -23.91 14.81 -6.94
C VAL A 655 -23.38 15.43 -8.22
N GLU A 656 -23.69 14.82 -9.35
CA GLU A 656 -23.22 15.27 -10.66
C GLU A 656 -23.56 16.75 -10.88
N HIS A 657 -22.59 17.52 -11.39
CA HIS A 657 -22.70 18.97 -11.63
C HIS A 657 -22.93 19.85 -10.38
N ASN A 658 -22.81 19.32 -9.17
CA ASN A 658 -22.84 20.15 -7.97
C ASN A 658 -21.53 20.95 -7.85
N PRO A 659 -21.58 22.30 -7.74
CA PRO A 659 -20.38 23.13 -7.65
C PRO A 659 -19.71 23.07 -6.26
N VAL A 660 -20.38 22.54 -5.24
CA VAL A 660 -19.77 22.31 -3.93
C VAL A 660 -18.87 21.08 -4.06
N LEU A 661 -17.60 21.24 -3.67
CA LEU A 661 -16.61 20.16 -3.68
C LEU A 661 -16.19 19.74 -2.27
N THR A 662 -16.25 20.67 -1.32
CA THR A 662 -15.81 20.43 0.06
C THR A 662 -16.95 20.69 1.03
N GLY A 663 -17.00 19.91 2.12
CA GLY A 663 -17.96 20.16 3.19
C GLY A 663 -17.67 19.36 4.45
N THR A 664 -18.55 19.51 5.42
CA THR A 664 -18.39 18.94 6.77
C THR A 664 -19.74 18.58 7.35
N ILE A 665 -20.00 17.29 7.55
CA ILE A 665 -21.19 16.82 8.27
C ILE A 665 -20.83 16.38 9.68
N HIS A 666 -21.83 16.41 10.58
CA HIS A 666 -21.66 15.86 11.94
C HIS A 666 -22.71 14.78 12.21
N LEU A 667 -22.28 13.66 12.79
CA LEU A 667 -23.15 12.55 13.15
C LEU A 667 -22.94 12.16 14.60
N ASP A 668 -24.01 11.78 15.29
CA ASP A 668 -23.97 11.31 16.67
C ASP A 668 -25.09 10.29 16.95
N ASP A 669 -25.04 9.58 18.07
CA ASP A 669 -26.08 8.66 18.55
C ASP A 669 -26.53 7.61 17.51
N ILE A 670 -25.59 7.02 16.77
CA ILE A 670 -25.92 6.06 15.70
C ILE A 670 -26.34 4.73 16.31
N ARG A 671 -27.63 4.38 16.24
CA ARG A 671 -28.18 3.20 16.92
C ARG A 671 -29.40 2.60 16.25
N ALA A 672 -29.56 1.29 16.39
CA ALA A 672 -30.79 0.59 16.04
C ALA A 672 -31.93 0.95 17.02
N THR A 673 -33.17 0.99 16.51
CA THR A 673 -34.38 1.41 17.24
C THR A 673 -35.56 0.48 17.07
#